data_AF-W3WVX4-F1
#
_entry.id   AF-W3WVX4-F1
#
_cell.length_a   1.000
_cell.length_b   1.000
_cell.length_c   1.000
_cell.angle_alpha   90.00
_cell.angle_beta   90.00
_cell.angle_gamma   90.00
#
_symmetry.space_group_name_H-M   'P 1'
#
loop_
_entity.id
_entity.type
_entity.pdbx_description
1 polymer ?
#
loop_
_entity_poly.entity_id
_entity_poly.type
_entity_poly.pdbx_seq_one_letter_code
_entity_poly.pdbx_strand_id
1 'polypeptide(L)'
;MDAIKLHNSLKPGPPVPFKPIEAGKISWYACGPTVYDQSHLGHARNYVSTDIIRRILRDYFGFQVKFVMNITDIDDKIIIKARRQRLLDVEKKKGHSEEKVNELAKAAFQAYAKSNLPLLLVEDGPELDTNNYIQRRDAAYGSVLAGGTLTGEGKPGDNEAKLKMHISNMTQAVIAINKNSVFGMADEILLPYLDSLHKETIDTSDQTIFTDLTQYMEKEFTDDMDNLNVLRPDVITRVTEYVPQIADFVERLVQKGFAYEAEGSVYFDIAAFEKAGNPYARLKPESRNDKALQEDGEGSLSKNLGGKKGSGDFALWKKSKAGEPYWPSPWGNGRPGWHIECSVMASDVLGGQMDIHSGGIDLAFPHHDNELAQSEAYYCEGGHEHHWVNNFLHMGHLSISGSKMSKSLKNFQTIKDALASTYTARNMRIVFLMGRWNDGVEISPDMRAAADSWESTVNNFFVNTKALIFEARGTASAINSQIKNISVVDGPAEGLAADLEQAKRDTEAALVNSFDTPAVMRAIGEVIRKANIHIGEHKSDADLKSLEATARWATKIIGILGLDANARAPYDGLGWVSAAAAANLEPAAAVAPYKAVYETVKKDVQALNLPNSDGITSLLTQNPDEESESFAKAGNRDPEQLAYPYLLGVSKLRDELRRIAPTAAPDAKKSILTLSDRIRDFDLTNLGVYLDDRPDEPSLIKFIPTSELIAAREEKAAQAAAKAQAKEEARLARERAEAERWEKAKVKPEEMYKTGEAAEKYSEWDGEGMPTKLKDGSEVPKSQLKKLKKDHDKQKKAYGEWLTKFGGAAS
;
A
#
# COMPACT_ATOMS: atom_id res chain seq x y z
N MET A 1 -1.37 27.36 -24.28
CA MET A 1 -0.84 26.46 -23.24
C MET A 1 0.27 27.21 -22.56
N ASP A 2 0.17 27.37 -21.25
CA ASP A 2 1.24 27.98 -20.47
C ASP A 2 2.49 27.09 -20.52
N ALA A 3 3.68 27.69 -20.47
CA ALA A 3 4.91 26.92 -20.47
C ALA A 3 5.03 26.12 -19.16
N ILE A 4 5.30 24.81 -19.27
CA ILE A 4 5.53 23.94 -18.11
C ILE A 4 6.69 24.50 -17.29
N LYS A 5 6.53 24.49 -15.97
CA LYS A 5 7.57 24.78 -14.99
C LYS A 5 7.79 23.54 -14.12
N LEU A 6 9.01 23.28 -13.69
CA LEU A 6 9.37 22.13 -12.87
C LEU A 6 10.24 22.52 -11.69
N HIS A 7 10.07 21.82 -10.57
CA HIS A 7 11.10 21.80 -9.52
C HIS A 7 12.34 21.07 -10.04
N ASN A 8 13.45 21.79 -10.12
CA ASN A 8 14.74 21.28 -10.59
C ASN A 8 15.74 21.34 -9.45
N SER A 9 16.29 20.20 -9.02
CA SER A 9 17.24 20.18 -7.91
C SER A 9 18.56 20.92 -8.20
N LEU A 10 18.90 21.18 -9.47
CA LEU A 10 20.03 22.06 -9.82
C LEU A 10 19.75 23.55 -9.58
N LYS A 11 18.48 23.91 -9.44
CA LYS A 11 17.99 25.29 -9.25
C LYS A 11 17.01 25.30 -8.08
N PRO A 12 17.49 25.12 -6.83
CA PRO A 12 16.63 25.04 -5.67
C PRO A 12 15.79 26.32 -5.52
N GLY A 13 14.52 26.17 -5.18
CA GLY A 13 13.58 27.29 -5.06
C GLY A 13 12.28 27.04 -5.85
N PRO A 14 11.63 28.11 -6.34
CA PRO A 14 10.40 27.99 -7.14
C PRO A 14 10.62 27.22 -8.46
N PRO A 15 9.57 26.59 -9.02
CA PRO A 15 9.64 25.90 -10.29
C PRO A 15 10.19 26.77 -11.45
N VAL A 16 11.10 26.20 -12.24
CA VAL A 16 11.77 26.85 -13.38
C VAL A 16 11.16 26.38 -14.70
N PRO A 17 11.19 27.19 -15.79
CA PRO A 17 10.65 26.77 -17.08
C PRO A 17 11.29 25.46 -17.61
N PHE A 18 10.46 24.53 -18.05
CA PHE A 18 10.87 23.33 -18.75
C PHE A 18 11.02 23.63 -20.24
N LYS A 19 12.18 23.33 -20.80
CA LYS A 19 12.42 23.35 -22.25
C LYS A 19 13.17 22.09 -22.64
N PRO A 20 12.56 21.20 -23.45
CA PRO A 20 13.27 20.04 -23.93
C PRO A 20 14.38 20.43 -24.91
N ILE A 21 15.42 19.60 -24.99
CA ILE A 21 16.55 19.72 -25.93
C ILE A 21 16.02 19.66 -27.36
N GLU A 22 15.16 18.69 -27.65
CA GLU A 22 14.45 18.55 -28.92
C GLU A 22 12.95 18.82 -28.72
N ALA A 23 12.37 19.71 -29.52
CA ALA A 23 10.95 20.06 -29.40
C ALA A 23 10.05 18.81 -29.52
N GLY A 24 9.17 18.61 -28.54
CA GLY A 24 8.22 17.49 -28.51
C GLY A 24 8.79 16.14 -28.04
N LYS A 25 10.10 16.05 -27.75
CA LYS A 25 10.73 14.82 -27.25
C LYS A 25 11.39 15.05 -25.89
N ILE A 26 11.46 14.00 -25.08
CA ILE A 26 12.10 14.02 -23.76
C ILE A 26 12.98 12.79 -23.62
N SER A 27 14.27 13.01 -23.38
CA SER A 27 15.26 12.01 -22.97
C SER A 27 15.33 11.96 -21.44
N TRP A 28 14.96 10.82 -20.86
CA TRP A 28 14.85 10.67 -19.41
C TRP A 28 15.57 9.42 -18.92
N TYR A 29 16.57 9.58 -18.05
CA TYR A 29 17.18 8.48 -17.29
C TYR A 29 16.75 8.48 -15.82
N ALA A 30 16.35 7.34 -15.28
CA ALA A 30 16.02 7.18 -13.86
C ALA A 30 16.91 6.11 -13.21
N CYS A 31 17.49 6.42 -12.04
CA CYS A 31 18.22 5.41 -11.28
C CYS A 31 17.26 4.31 -10.81
N GLY A 32 17.58 3.07 -11.15
CA GLY A 32 16.82 1.89 -10.75
C GLY A 32 17.34 1.22 -9.48
N PRO A 33 16.82 0.03 -9.15
CA PRO A 33 17.09 -0.62 -7.87
C PRO A 33 18.44 -1.35 -7.85
N THR A 34 19.02 -1.43 -6.66
CA THR A 34 20.00 -2.48 -6.34
C THR A 34 19.28 -3.79 -6.05
N VAL A 35 19.45 -4.78 -6.91
CA VAL A 35 18.68 -6.05 -6.89
C VAL A 35 19.28 -7.09 -5.94
N TYR A 36 19.41 -6.72 -4.67
CA TYR A 36 19.86 -7.62 -3.60
C TYR A 36 18.72 -8.10 -2.71
N ASP A 37 17.58 -7.41 -2.69
CA ASP A 37 16.47 -7.70 -1.77
C ASP A 37 15.15 -7.11 -2.25
N GLN A 38 14.04 -7.61 -1.68
CA GLN A 38 12.68 -7.21 -2.03
C GLN A 38 12.44 -5.69 -1.96
N SER A 39 11.51 -5.21 -2.77
CA SER A 39 11.14 -3.80 -2.81
C SER A 39 10.20 -3.44 -1.67
N HIS A 40 10.25 -2.18 -1.24
CA HIS A 40 9.47 -1.66 -0.13
C HIS A 40 8.74 -0.38 -0.53
N LEU A 41 7.84 0.13 0.32
CA LEU A 41 7.00 1.29 -0.04
C LEU A 41 7.79 2.57 -0.38
N GLY A 42 9.00 2.75 0.15
CA GLY A 42 9.90 3.82 -0.31
C GLY A 42 10.26 3.72 -1.81
N HIS A 43 10.49 2.50 -2.32
CA HIS A 43 10.66 2.25 -3.75
C HIS A 43 9.35 2.51 -4.50
N ALA A 44 8.22 2.04 -3.96
CA ALA A 44 6.91 2.31 -4.56
C ALA A 44 6.67 3.83 -4.72
N ARG A 45 6.94 4.63 -3.68
CA ARG A 45 6.84 6.09 -3.74
C ARG A 45 7.69 6.67 -4.87
N ASN A 46 8.95 6.27 -4.98
CA ASN A 46 9.84 6.72 -6.05
C ASN A 46 9.27 6.39 -7.45
N TYR A 47 9.11 5.10 -7.76
CA TYR A 47 8.79 4.65 -9.12
C TYR A 47 7.35 4.97 -9.54
N VAL A 48 6.39 4.96 -8.62
CA VAL A 48 5.00 5.34 -8.92
C VAL A 48 4.91 6.85 -9.19
N SER A 49 5.60 7.69 -8.42
CA SER A 49 5.63 9.14 -8.69
C SER A 49 6.33 9.46 -10.01
N THR A 50 7.43 8.77 -10.33
CA THR A 50 8.07 8.86 -11.66
C THR A 50 7.11 8.47 -12.78
N ASP A 51 6.39 7.35 -12.64
CA ASP A 51 5.40 6.89 -13.61
C ASP A 51 4.27 7.90 -13.82
N ILE A 52 3.73 8.47 -12.75
CA ILE A 52 2.68 9.50 -12.84
C ILE A 52 3.17 10.71 -13.63
N ILE A 53 4.37 11.21 -13.35
CA ILE A 53 4.96 12.35 -14.09
C ILE A 53 5.20 11.97 -15.55
N ARG A 54 5.73 10.77 -15.82
CA ARG A 54 5.93 10.25 -17.19
C ARG A 54 4.62 10.20 -17.96
N ARG A 55 3.54 9.71 -17.35
CA ARG A 55 2.21 9.65 -17.96
C ARG A 55 1.62 11.05 -18.19
N ILE A 56 1.80 11.99 -17.27
CA ILE A 56 1.37 13.39 -17.47
C ILE A 56 2.10 13.99 -18.69
N LEU A 57 3.42 13.86 -18.75
CA LEU A 57 4.21 14.38 -19.88
C LEU A 57 3.79 13.74 -21.21
N ARG A 58 3.57 12.43 -21.24
CA ARG A 58 3.20 11.69 -22.45
C ARG A 58 1.75 11.90 -22.87
N ASP A 59 0.80 11.66 -21.97
CA ASP A 59 -0.61 11.49 -22.30
C ASP A 59 -1.43 12.78 -22.10
N TYR A 60 -0.97 13.72 -21.28
CA TYR A 60 -1.60 15.05 -21.13
C TYR A 60 -0.93 16.09 -22.03
N PHE A 61 0.41 16.19 -21.97
CA PHE A 61 1.16 17.19 -22.75
C PHE A 61 1.63 16.69 -24.13
N GLY A 62 1.49 15.40 -24.43
CA GLY A 62 1.77 14.86 -25.76
C GLY A 62 3.26 14.67 -26.10
N PHE A 63 4.17 14.68 -25.11
CA PHE A 63 5.59 14.47 -25.36
C PHE A 63 5.91 13.01 -25.74
N GLN A 64 6.83 12.83 -26.69
CA GLN A 64 7.47 11.55 -26.92
C GLN A 64 8.59 11.36 -25.89
N VAL A 65 8.33 10.56 -24.86
CA VAL A 65 9.30 10.28 -23.79
C VAL A 65 10.08 9.01 -24.11
N LYS A 66 11.42 9.09 -24.18
CA LYS A 66 12.34 7.94 -24.16
C LYS A 66 12.84 7.78 -22.72
N PHE A 67 12.30 6.80 -22.02
CA PHE A 67 12.59 6.53 -20.60
C PHE A 67 13.53 5.34 -20.43
N VAL A 68 14.67 5.58 -19.80
CA VAL A 68 15.74 4.60 -19.56
C VAL A 68 15.89 4.41 -18.05
N MET A 69 16.09 3.17 -17.62
CA MET A 69 16.34 2.86 -16.20
C MET A 69 17.38 1.76 -16.10
N ASN A 70 18.34 1.90 -15.20
CA ASN A 70 19.30 0.82 -14.95
C ASN A 70 18.78 -0.20 -13.93
N ILE A 71 19.48 -1.32 -13.85
CA ILE A 71 19.45 -2.27 -12.74
C ILE A 71 20.89 -2.35 -12.20
N THR A 72 21.06 -2.03 -10.92
CA THR A 72 22.35 -2.21 -10.24
C THR A 72 22.46 -3.66 -9.80
N ASP A 73 23.13 -4.47 -10.62
CA ASP A 73 23.39 -5.90 -10.40
C ASP A 73 24.86 -6.19 -9.98
N ILE A 74 25.65 -5.14 -9.73
CA ILE A 74 26.95 -5.20 -9.07
C ILE A 74 26.92 -4.20 -7.91
N ASP A 75 26.97 -4.69 -6.67
CA ASP A 75 27.06 -3.84 -5.47
C ASP A 75 27.60 -4.65 -4.29
N ASP A 76 28.22 -3.95 -3.32
CA ASP A 76 28.73 -4.57 -2.11
C ASP A 76 27.64 -5.36 -1.35
N LYS A 77 26.38 -4.89 -1.33
CA LYS A 77 25.26 -5.58 -0.68
C LYS A 77 24.90 -6.89 -1.37
N ILE A 78 24.96 -6.92 -2.70
CA ILE A 78 24.74 -8.13 -3.52
C ILE A 78 25.84 -9.14 -3.21
N ILE A 79 27.10 -8.69 -3.28
CA ILE A 79 28.29 -9.53 -3.06
C ILE A 79 28.22 -10.19 -1.68
N ILE A 80 27.98 -9.39 -0.64
CA ILE A 80 27.90 -9.87 0.73
C ILE A 80 26.75 -10.87 0.91
N LYS A 81 25.55 -10.56 0.39
CA LYS A 81 24.38 -11.43 0.58
C LYS A 81 24.55 -12.77 -0.14
N ALA A 82 24.93 -12.73 -1.41
CA ALA A 82 25.16 -13.92 -2.23
C ALA A 82 26.26 -14.82 -1.63
N ARG A 83 27.42 -14.23 -1.28
CA ARG A 83 28.54 -14.97 -0.70
C ARG A 83 28.18 -15.62 0.63
N ARG A 84 27.54 -14.85 1.52
CA ARG A 84 27.10 -15.37 2.83
C ARG A 84 26.13 -16.53 2.68
N GLN A 85 25.15 -16.41 1.79
CA GLN A 85 24.19 -17.48 1.55
C GLN A 85 24.90 -18.73 1.01
N ARG A 86 25.82 -18.57 0.05
CA ARG A 86 26.59 -19.69 -0.49
C ARG A 86 27.44 -20.39 0.58
N LEU A 87 28.10 -19.63 1.45
CA LEU A 87 28.89 -20.19 2.56
C LEU A 87 28.00 -20.99 3.52
N LEU A 88 26.83 -20.46 3.86
CA LEU A 88 25.87 -21.16 4.71
C LEU A 88 25.37 -22.45 4.06
N ASP A 89 25.08 -22.43 2.75
CA ASP A 89 24.65 -23.63 2.02
C ASP A 89 25.76 -24.69 1.93
N VAL A 90 27.02 -24.26 1.78
CA VAL A 90 28.18 -25.16 1.86
C VAL A 90 28.29 -25.76 3.25
N GLU A 91 28.13 -24.96 4.30
CA GLU A 91 28.21 -25.43 5.68
C GLU A 91 27.09 -26.44 6.01
N LYS A 92 25.86 -26.16 5.57
CA LYS A 92 24.72 -27.08 5.71
C LYS A 92 24.98 -28.42 5.01
N LYS A 93 25.67 -28.41 3.86
CA LYS A 93 26.00 -29.63 3.09
C LYS A 93 27.11 -30.49 3.70
N LYS A 94 27.91 -29.98 4.65
CA LYS A 94 28.98 -30.76 5.31
C LYS A 94 28.44 -31.87 6.23
N GLY A 95 27.16 -31.84 6.60
CA GLY A 95 26.54 -32.90 7.41
C GLY A 95 27.13 -33.01 8.82
N HIS A 96 27.35 -31.88 9.49
CA HIS A 96 27.88 -31.83 10.86
C HIS A 96 26.99 -32.60 11.86
N SER A 97 27.61 -33.16 12.90
CA SER A 97 26.87 -33.68 14.06
C SER A 97 26.21 -32.53 14.83
N GLU A 98 25.16 -32.82 15.59
CA GLU A 98 24.43 -31.81 16.37
C GLU A 98 25.36 -31.02 17.32
N GLU A 99 26.35 -31.69 17.91
CA GLU A 99 27.32 -31.03 18.79
C GLU A 99 28.13 -29.97 18.05
N LYS A 100 28.64 -30.30 16.85
CA LYS A 100 29.44 -29.39 16.02
C LYS A 100 28.62 -28.20 15.53
N VAL A 101 27.35 -28.43 15.18
CA VAL A 101 26.43 -27.36 14.79
C VAL A 101 26.18 -26.41 15.96
N ASN A 102 26.01 -26.94 17.17
CA ASN A 102 25.84 -26.14 18.38
C ASN A 102 27.12 -25.37 18.76
N GLU A 103 28.30 -25.97 18.62
CA GLU A 103 29.59 -25.27 18.83
C GLU A 103 29.74 -24.10 17.85
N LEU A 104 29.47 -24.34 16.57
CA LEU A 104 29.47 -23.29 15.54
C LEU A 104 28.51 -22.15 15.89
N ALA A 105 27.29 -22.48 16.31
CA ALA A 105 26.28 -21.50 16.67
C ALA A 105 26.69 -20.66 17.89
N LYS A 106 27.30 -21.27 18.92
CA LYS A 106 27.80 -20.56 20.10
C LYS A 106 28.94 -19.60 19.73
N ALA A 107 29.87 -20.03 18.88
CA ALA A 107 30.95 -19.18 18.41
C ALA A 107 30.42 -18.00 17.57
N ALA A 108 29.47 -18.26 16.68
CA ALA A 108 28.78 -17.22 15.91
C ALA A 108 28.03 -16.24 16.82
N PHE A 109 27.37 -16.74 17.86
CA PHE A 109 26.61 -15.94 18.83
C PHE A 109 27.52 -14.94 19.55
N GLN A 110 28.68 -15.38 20.03
CA GLN A 110 29.68 -14.52 20.66
C GLN A 110 30.26 -13.48 19.70
N ALA A 111 30.63 -13.90 18.48
CA ALA A 111 31.16 -13.00 17.46
C ALA A 111 30.14 -11.93 17.03
N TYR A 112 28.86 -12.31 16.93
CA TYR A 112 27.77 -11.41 16.60
C TYR A 112 27.53 -10.38 17.71
N ALA A 113 27.53 -10.82 18.97
CA ALA A 113 27.40 -9.94 20.13
C ALA A 113 28.52 -8.89 20.15
N LYS A 114 29.77 -9.32 19.96
CA LYS A 114 30.93 -8.42 19.91
C LYS A 114 30.82 -7.33 18.85
N SER A 115 30.28 -7.70 17.69
CA SER A 115 30.20 -6.78 16.54
C SER A 115 29.01 -5.83 16.61
N ASN A 116 27.87 -6.26 17.18
CA ASN A 116 26.60 -5.54 17.05
C ASN A 116 25.98 -5.12 18.39
N LEU A 117 26.26 -5.83 19.49
CA LEU A 117 25.72 -5.56 20.82
C LEU A 117 26.85 -5.62 21.89
N PRO A 118 27.88 -4.77 21.77
CA PRO A 118 29.07 -4.86 22.60
C PRO A 118 28.79 -4.66 24.10
N LEU A 119 27.68 -4.00 24.47
CA LEU A 119 27.30 -3.81 25.89
C LEU A 119 26.89 -5.12 26.59
N LEU A 120 26.69 -6.21 25.85
CA LEU A 120 26.48 -7.54 26.43
C LEU A 120 27.79 -8.15 26.97
N LEU A 121 28.93 -7.61 26.54
CA LEU A 121 30.25 -8.05 26.95
C LEU A 121 30.70 -7.24 28.16
N VAL A 122 30.81 -7.90 29.32
CA VAL A 122 31.34 -7.32 30.57
C VAL A 122 32.78 -7.78 30.76
N GLU A 123 33.69 -6.85 31.07
CA GLU A 123 35.12 -7.13 31.23
C GLU A 123 35.41 -8.04 32.44
N ASP A 124 34.66 -7.88 33.55
CA ASP A 124 34.88 -8.59 34.82
C ASP A 124 33.78 -9.61 35.17
N GLY A 125 33.26 -10.34 34.18
CA GLY A 125 32.16 -11.31 34.38
C GLY A 125 32.32 -12.62 33.61
N PRO A 126 31.42 -13.60 33.82
CA PRO A 126 31.43 -14.83 33.03
C PRO A 126 31.24 -14.52 31.54
N GLU A 127 31.72 -15.41 30.67
CA GLU A 127 31.54 -15.22 29.23
C GLU A 127 30.05 -15.20 28.85
N LEU A 128 29.70 -14.43 27.81
CA LEU A 128 28.32 -14.37 27.31
C LEU A 128 27.93 -15.74 26.72
N ASP A 129 26.82 -16.31 27.20
CA ASP A 129 26.27 -17.57 26.74
C ASP A 129 24.73 -17.53 26.64
N THR A 130 24.12 -18.64 26.24
CA THR A 130 22.65 -18.72 26.09
C THR A 130 21.89 -18.65 27.42
N ASN A 131 22.55 -18.91 28.55
CA ASN A 131 21.92 -18.93 29.88
C ASN A 131 21.88 -17.54 30.52
N ASN A 132 22.93 -16.73 30.30
CA ASN A 132 23.03 -15.39 30.87
C ASN A 132 22.60 -14.26 29.93
N TYR A 133 22.36 -14.57 28.65
CA TYR A 133 21.98 -13.59 27.62
C TYR A 133 20.74 -12.77 27.97
N ILE A 134 19.64 -13.40 28.39
CA ILE A 134 18.37 -12.68 28.65
C ILE A 134 18.56 -11.64 29.76
N GLN A 135 19.23 -12.03 30.85
CA GLN A 135 19.51 -11.13 31.95
C GLN A 135 20.39 -9.95 31.52
N ARG A 136 21.45 -10.20 30.75
CA ARG A 136 22.35 -9.14 30.26
C ARG A 136 21.68 -8.23 29.24
N ARG A 137 20.88 -8.80 28.33
CA ARG A 137 20.08 -8.05 27.36
C ARG A 137 19.15 -7.08 28.06
N ASP A 138 18.42 -7.54 29.06
CA ASP A 138 17.45 -6.70 29.78
C ASP A 138 18.15 -5.61 30.59
N ALA A 139 19.32 -5.91 31.18
CA ALA A 139 20.14 -4.92 31.88
C ALA A 139 20.72 -3.86 30.94
N ALA A 140 21.27 -4.25 29.78
CA ALA A 140 21.97 -3.35 28.87
C ALA A 140 21.03 -2.59 27.91
N TYR A 141 19.95 -3.22 27.48
CA TYR A 141 19.07 -2.73 26.41
C TYR A 141 17.58 -2.70 26.79
N GLY A 142 17.25 -2.87 28.07
CA GLY A 142 15.85 -2.87 28.55
C GLY A 142 15.09 -1.59 28.21
N SER A 143 15.74 -0.42 28.27
CA SER A 143 15.15 0.86 27.87
C SER A 143 14.74 0.89 26.40
N VAL A 144 15.63 0.39 25.52
CA VAL A 144 15.39 0.27 24.08
C VAL A 144 14.23 -0.69 23.82
N LEU A 145 14.22 -1.85 24.48
CA LEU A 145 13.13 -2.84 24.36
C LEU A 145 11.78 -2.27 24.83
N ALA A 146 11.77 -1.41 25.85
CA ALA A 146 10.58 -0.71 26.33
C ALA A 146 10.13 0.46 25.43
N GLY A 147 10.83 0.73 24.33
CA GLY A 147 10.47 1.81 23.40
C GLY A 147 11.15 3.15 23.68
N GLY A 148 12.12 3.22 24.59
CA GLY A 148 12.97 4.38 24.82
C GLY A 148 14.25 4.36 23.97
N THR A 149 15.12 5.34 24.22
CA THR A 149 16.49 5.39 23.65
C THR A 149 17.49 4.66 24.54
N LEU A 150 18.67 4.36 23.99
CA LEU A 150 19.74 3.74 24.79
C LEU A 150 20.19 4.65 25.94
N THR A 151 20.19 5.96 25.75
CA THR A 151 20.54 6.96 26.76
C THR A 151 19.40 7.28 27.73
N GLY A 152 18.15 6.92 27.39
CA GLY A 152 16.95 7.32 28.13
C GLY A 152 16.44 8.73 27.78
N GLU A 153 17.12 9.46 26.91
CA GLU A 153 16.77 10.81 26.48
C GLU A 153 16.33 10.84 25.00
N GLY A 154 15.33 11.67 24.69
CA GLY A 154 14.87 11.88 23.31
C GLY A 154 13.86 10.83 22.81
N LYS A 155 13.50 10.93 21.54
CA LYS A 155 12.65 9.94 20.86
C LYS A 155 13.53 8.88 20.19
N PRO A 156 13.17 7.59 20.25
CA PRO A 156 13.89 6.53 19.55
C PRO A 156 13.93 6.81 18.05
N GLY A 157 15.08 6.56 17.44
CA GLY A 157 15.30 6.72 16.01
C GLY A 157 15.85 5.45 15.36
N ASP A 158 16.54 5.63 14.23
CA ASP A 158 17.09 4.55 13.42
C ASP A 158 18.09 3.67 14.21
N ASN A 159 18.90 4.26 15.10
CA ASN A 159 19.85 3.52 15.91
C ASN A 159 19.16 2.53 16.87
N GLU A 160 18.10 2.95 17.56
CA GLU A 160 17.31 2.10 18.44
C GLU A 160 16.61 0.97 17.68
N ALA A 161 16.05 1.28 16.50
CA ALA A 161 15.44 0.26 15.65
C ALA A 161 16.46 -0.82 15.22
N LYS A 162 17.69 -0.40 14.86
CA LYS A 162 18.78 -1.32 14.52
C LYS A 162 19.20 -2.18 15.70
N LEU A 163 19.30 -1.61 16.91
CA LEU A 163 19.59 -2.38 18.13
C LEU A 163 18.52 -3.44 18.40
N LYS A 164 17.23 -3.09 18.28
CA LYS A 164 16.12 -4.06 18.44
C LYS A 164 16.22 -5.23 17.47
N MET A 165 16.57 -4.97 16.22
CA MET A 165 16.78 -6.01 15.22
C MET A 165 17.91 -6.97 15.65
N HIS A 166 19.07 -6.45 16.03
CA HIS A 166 20.19 -7.28 16.48
C HIS A 166 19.85 -8.10 17.73
N ILE A 167 19.10 -7.52 18.67
CA ILE A 167 18.60 -8.21 19.86
C ILE A 167 17.66 -9.35 19.46
N SER A 168 16.74 -9.10 18.52
CA SER A 168 15.82 -10.12 18.01
C SER A 168 16.58 -11.30 17.39
N ASN A 169 17.56 -11.03 16.52
CA ASN A 169 18.40 -12.05 15.90
C ASN A 169 19.14 -12.92 16.94
N MET A 170 19.73 -12.29 17.96
CA MET A 170 20.39 -13.02 19.05
C MET A 170 19.41 -13.80 19.93
N THR A 171 18.21 -13.26 20.21
CA THR A 171 17.17 -14.00 20.94
C THR A 171 16.72 -15.24 20.16
N GLN A 172 16.53 -15.14 18.84
CA GLN A 172 16.21 -16.30 18.01
C GLN A 172 17.35 -17.33 18.01
N ALA A 173 18.61 -16.89 17.96
CA ALA A 173 19.74 -17.78 18.06
C ALA A 173 19.79 -18.55 19.40
N VAL A 174 19.48 -17.91 20.53
CA VAL A 174 19.37 -18.60 21.83
C VAL A 174 18.31 -19.70 21.80
N ILE A 175 17.13 -19.39 21.24
CA ILE A 175 16.04 -20.36 21.09
C ILE A 175 16.50 -21.53 20.19
N ALA A 176 17.17 -21.23 19.08
CA ALA A 176 17.65 -22.21 18.13
C ALA A 176 18.68 -23.17 18.74
N ILE A 177 19.67 -22.63 19.46
CA ILE A 177 20.71 -23.41 20.14
C ILE A 177 20.09 -24.30 21.22
N ASN A 178 19.19 -23.77 22.04
CA ASN A 178 18.56 -24.55 23.12
C ASN A 178 17.63 -25.67 22.59
N LYS A 179 17.13 -25.54 21.35
CA LYS A 179 16.26 -26.52 20.68
C LYS A 179 17.00 -27.40 19.66
N ASN A 180 18.33 -27.32 19.56
CA ASN A 180 19.12 -28.00 18.53
C ASN A 180 18.61 -27.76 17.09
N SER A 181 18.03 -26.58 16.83
CA SER A 181 17.42 -26.20 15.54
C SER A 181 18.14 -25.00 14.94
N VAL A 182 19.48 -25.06 14.88
CA VAL A 182 20.34 -23.92 14.53
C VAL A 182 20.12 -23.46 13.09
N PHE A 183 20.29 -24.36 12.11
CA PHE A 183 20.10 -24.02 10.71
C PHE A 183 18.64 -23.65 10.44
N GLY A 184 18.42 -22.48 9.82
CA GLY A 184 17.10 -21.89 9.58
C GLY A 184 16.66 -20.89 10.66
N MET A 185 16.96 -21.13 11.95
CA MET A 185 16.55 -20.22 13.03
C MET A 185 17.65 -19.27 13.51
N ALA A 186 18.93 -19.65 13.36
CA ALA A 186 20.10 -18.85 13.75
C ALA A 186 20.92 -18.36 12.53
N ASP A 187 20.37 -18.49 11.32
CA ASP A 187 21.09 -18.16 10.07
C ASP A 187 21.59 -16.70 10.08
N GLU A 188 20.83 -15.76 10.65
CA GLU A 188 21.19 -14.33 10.75
C GLU A 188 22.48 -14.06 11.52
N ILE A 189 22.86 -14.91 12.48
CA ILE A 189 24.14 -14.80 13.20
C ILE A 189 25.22 -15.64 12.53
N LEU A 190 24.86 -16.76 11.89
CA LEU A 190 25.79 -17.64 11.19
C LEU A 190 26.36 -17.00 9.92
N LEU A 191 25.51 -16.34 9.13
CA LEU A 191 25.88 -15.70 7.87
C LEU A 191 27.11 -14.78 7.99
N PRO A 192 27.13 -13.74 8.86
CA PRO A 192 28.32 -12.90 9.01
C PRO A 192 29.49 -13.63 9.66
N TYR A 193 29.26 -14.64 10.49
CA TYR A 193 30.33 -15.40 11.13
C TYR A 193 31.08 -16.29 10.12
N LEU A 194 30.35 -17.08 9.33
CA LEU A 194 30.92 -17.91 8.27
C LEU A 194 31.65 -17.06 7.24
N ASP A 195 31.12 -15.89 6.88
CA ASP A 195 31.79 -14.92 6.01
C ASP A 195 33.14 -14.48 6.58
N SER A 196 33.21 -14.21 7.89
CA SER A 196 34.46 -13.80 8.54
C SER A 196 35.55 -14.88 8.49
N LEU A 197 35.15 -16.16 8.46
CA LEU A 197 36.07 -17.31 8.44
C LEU A 197 36.45 -17.74 7.02
N HIS A 198 35.52 -17.63 6.07
CA HIS A 198 35.57 -18.39 4.82
C HIS A 198 35.32 -17.55 3.56
N LYS A 199 35.14 -16.23 3.65
CA LYS A 199 34.92 -15.39 2.45
C LYS A 199 35.97 -15.60 1.35
N GLU A 200 37.22 -15.87 1.70
CA GLU A 200 38.33 -16.04 0.76
C GLU A 200 38.39 -17.43 0.11
N THR A 201 37.60 -18.39 0.60
CA THR A 201 37.60 -19.77 0.08
C THR A 201 36.58 -19.99 -1.04
N ILE A 202 35.70 -19.02 -1.28
CA ILE A 202 34.74 -19.09 -2.37
C ILE A 202 35.43 -18.76 -3.70
N ASP A 203 35.29 -19.67 -4.65
CA ASP A 203 35.62 -19.42 -6.04
C ASP A 203 34.59 -18.46 -6.64
N THR A 204 35.06 -17.27 -7.00
CA THR A 204 34.25 -16.21 -7.65
C THR A 204 34.47 -16.12 -9.15
N SER A 205 35.17 -17.10 -9.76
CA SER A 205 35.23 -17.22 -11.22
C SER A 205 33.87 -17.60 -11.81
N ASP A 206 33.08 -18.38 -11.06
CA ASP A 206 31.68 -18.63 -11.34
C ASP A 206 30.81 -17.47 -10.83
N GLN A 207 30.45 -16.56 -11.74
CA GLN A 207 29.62 -15.39 -11.41
C GLN A 207 28.16 -15.74 -11.09
N THR A 208 27.71 -16.99 -11.32
CA THR A 208 26.31 -17.40 -11.07
C THR A 208 25.88 -17.23 -9.63
N ILE A 209 26.83 -17.34 -8.68
CA ILE A 209 26.62 -17.04 -7.26
C ILE A 209 26.00 -15.65 -7.05
N PHE A 210 26.37 -14.66 -7.84
CA PHE A 210 25.84 -13.30 -7.77
C PHE A 210 24.66 -13.14 -8.72
N THR A 211 24.78 -13.59 -9.98
CA THR A 211 23.78 -13.31 -11.00
C THR A 211 22.43 -13.98 -10.70
N ASP A 212 22.41 -15.18 -10.12
CA ASP A 212 21.16 -15.87 -9.77
C ASP A 212 20.32 -15.06 -8.78
N LEU A 213 20.97 -14.48 -7.76
CA LEU A 213 20.32 -13.59 -6.80
C LEU A 213 19.77 -12.34 -7.51
N THR A 214 20.60 -11.70 -8.34
CA THR A 214 20.21 -10.45 -9.01
C THR A 214 19.07 -10.64 -10.00
N GLN A 215 19.08 -11.71 -10.80
CA GLN A 215 18.02 -12.01 -11.76
C GLN A 215 16.70 -12.34 -11.07
N TYR A 216 16.75 -13.11 -9.97
CA TYR A 216 15.56 -13.38 -9.17
C TYR A 216 14.99 -12.09 -8.57
N MET A 217 15.83 -11.24 -7.99
CA MET A 217 15.39 -9.99 -7.36
C MET A 217 14.96 -8.92 -8.38
N GLU A 218 15.58 -8.87 -9.56
CA GLU A 218 15.14 -8.04 -10.69
C GLU A 218 13.73 -8.44 -11.14
N LYS A 219 13.47 -9.76 -11.23
CA LYS A 219 12.13 -10.27 -11.54
C LYS A 219 11.11 -9.89 -10.46
N GLU A 220 11.43 -10.07 -9.17
CA GLU A 220 10.52 -9.68 -8.09
C GLU A 220 10.24 -8.16 -8.10
N PHE A 221 11.27 -7.32 -8.29
CA PHE A 221 11.09 -5.87 -8.44
C PHE A 221 10.16 -5.54 -9.62
N THR A 222 10.40 -6.21 -10.73
CA THR A 222 9.62 -6.05 -11.95
C THR A 222 8.14 -6.40 -11.74
N ASP A 223 7.87 -7.54 -11.09
CA ASP A 223 6.51 -7.98 -10.78
C ASP A 223 5.83 -7.00 -9.81
N ASP A 224 6.56 -6.47 -8.81
CA ASP A 224 6.06 -5.42 -7.91
C ASP A 224 5.66 -4.14 -8.68
N MET A 225 6.47 -3.71 -9.66
CA MET A 225 6.16 -2.53 -10.48
C MET A 225 4.93 -2.76 -11.35
N ASP A 226 4.79 -3.93 -11.96
CA ASP A 226 3.60 -4.31 -12.73
C ASP A 226 2.34 -4.32 -11.86
N ASN A 227 2.43 -4.91 -10.67
CA ASN A 227 1.34 -4.95 -9.69
C ASN A 227 0.92 -3.53 -9.25
N LEU A 228 1.85 -2.57 -9.25
CA LEU A 228 1.58 -1.15 -8.99
C LEU A 228 1.19 -0.36 -10.25
N ASN A 229 0.94 -1.00 -11.38
CA ASN A 229 0.58 -0.38 -12.67
C ASN A 229 1.65 0.61 -13.20
N VAL A 230 2.91 0.45 -12.79
CA VAL A 230 4.04 1.27 -13.29
C VAL A 230 4.37 0.84 -14.72
N LEU A 231 4.48 1.81 -15.63
CA LEU A 231 4.88 1.51 -17.00
C LEU A 231 6.32 1.02 -17.06
N ARG A 232 6.56 -0.03 -17.85
CA ARG A 232 7.92 -0.51 -18.12
C ARG A 232 8.79 0.58 -18.76
N PRO A 233 10.08 0.64 -18.42
CA PRO A 233 11.03 1.47 -19.15
C PRO A 233 11.10 1.10 -20.62
N ASP A 234 11.45 2.06 -21.47
CA ASP A 234 11.68 1.81 -22.90
C ASP A 234 13.01 1.07 -23.12
N VAL A 235 13.99 1.31 -22.24
CA VAL A 235 15.29 0.63 -22.20
C VAL A 235 15.66 0.30 -20.76
N ILE A 236 16.12 -0.93 -20.52
CA ILE A 236 16.73 -1.37 -19.26
C ILE A 236 18.22 -1.64 -19.52
N THR A 237 19.10 -1.11 -18.68
CA THR A 237 20.55 -1.36 -18.72
C THR A 237 21.00 -2.08 -17.45
N ARG A 238 21.93 -3.03 -17.55
CA ARG A 238 22.47 -3.75 -16.38
C ARG A 238 23.97 -3.50 -16.26
N VAL A 239 24.49 -3.33 -15.06
CA VAL A 239 25.91 -2.97 -14.86
C VAL A 239 26.82 -4.08 -15.39
N THR A 240 26.45 -5.34 -15.20
CA THR A 240 27.22 -6.50 -15.72
C THR A 240 27.39 -6.48 -17.24
N GLU A 241 26.49 -5.83 -17.99
CA GLU A 241 26.53 -5.71 -19.46
C GLU A 241 27.43 -4.54 -19.93
N TYR A 242 27.84 -3.64 -19.03
CA TYR A 242 28.56 -2.40 -19.34
C TYR A 242 29.96 -2.29 -18.74
N VAL A 243 30.46 -3.34 -18.05
CA VAL A 243 31.75 -3.27 -17.35
C VAL A 243 32.94 -2.85 -18.26
N PRO A 244 33.07 -3.35 -19.50
CA PRO A 244 34.11 -2.86 -20.42
C PRO A 244 33.99 -1.37 -20.73
N GLN A 245 32.78 -0.89 -21.05
CA GLN A 245 32.51 0.51 -21.35
C GLN A 245 32.79 1.41 -20.13
N ILE A 246 32.52 0.90 -18.92
CA ILE A 246 32.86 1.59 -17.67
C ILE A 246 34.38 1.72 -17.55
N ALA A 247 35.15 0.66 -17.79
CA ALA A 247 36.61 0.72 -17.73
C ALA A 247 37.18 1.74 -18.74
N ASP A 248 36.68 1.75 -19.99
CA ASP A 248 37.09 2.71 -21.01
C ASP A 248 36.76 4.16 -20.62
N PHE A 249 35.58 4.37 -20.01
CA PHE A 249 35.17 5.69 -19.53
C PHE A 249 36.09 6.20 -18.42
N VAL A 250 36.42 5.34 -17.47
CA VAL A 250 37.36 5.65 -16.38
C VAL A 250 38.76 5.93 -16.92
N GLU A 251 39.23 5.17 -17.90
CA GLU A 251 40.53 5.40 -18.54
C GLU A 251 40.59 6.81 -19.16
N ARG A 252 39.51 7.23 -19.83
CA ARG A 252 39.44 8.58 -20.40
C ARG A 252 39.46 9.68 -19.33
N LEU A 253 38.82 9.47 -18.17
CA LEU A 253 38.91 10.40 -17.04
C LEU A 253 40.33 10.50 -16.49
N VAL A 254 41.06 9.38 -16.42
CA VAL A 254 42.48 9.36 -16.02
C VAL A 254 43.33 10.13 -17.04
N GLN A 255 43.13 9.90 -18.34
CA GLN A 255 43.85 10.61 -19.41
C GLN A 255 43.61 12.12 -19.38
N LYS A 256 42.40 12.56 -19.01
CA LYS A 256 42.06 13.97 -18.82
C LYS A 256 42.59 14.58 -17.51
N GLY A 257 43.11 13.77 -16.60
CA GLY A 257 43.61 14.21 -15.30
C GLY A 257 42.54 14.47 -14.23
N PHE A 258 41.31 13.96 -14.44
CA PHE A 258 40.22 14.04 -13.46
C PHE A 258 40.10 12.77 -12.60
N ALA A 259 40.92 11.77 -12.87
CA ALA A 259 41.00 10.56 -12.08
C ALA A 259 42.45 10.11 -11.90
N TYR A 260 42.73 9.34 -10.86
CA TYR A 260 44.04 8.77 -10.59
C TYR A 260 43.94 7.35 -10.04
N GLU A 261 44.93 6.53 -10.39
CA GLU A 261 45.10 5.20 -9.83
C GLU A 261 45.81 5.29 -8.47
N ALA A 262 45.39 4.45 -7.53
CA ALA A 262 46.06 4.19 -6.28
C ALA A 262 45.78 2.75 -5.81
N GLU A 263 46.84 1.97 -5.59
CA GLU A 263 46.80 0.61 -5.05
C GLU A 263 45.90 -0.40 -5.81
N GLY A 264 45.71 -0.19 -7.12
CA GLY A 264 44.88 -0.96 -8.03
C GLY A 264 43.41 -0.52 -8.08
N SER A 265 43.05 0.56 -7.38
CA SER A 265 41.75 1.24 -7.50
C SER A 265 41.92 2.58 -8.23
N VAL A 266 40.85 3.12 -8.79
CA VAL A 266 40.84 4.43 -9.45
C VAL A 266 39.83 5.33 -8.76
N TYR A 267 40.26 6.55 -8.45
CA TYR A 267 39.46 7.56 -7.75
C TYR A 267 39.26 8.80 -8.61
N PHE A 268 38.11 9.44 -8.46
CA PHE A 268 37.84 10.75 -9.03
C PHE A 268 38.53 11.84 -8.20
N ASP A 269 39.23 12.76 -8.85
CA ASP A 269 39.98 13.85 -8.23
C ASP A 269 39.12 15.12 -8.22
N ILE A 270 38.39 15.33 -7.13
CA ILE A 270 37.49 16.49 -7.01
C ILE A 270 38.29 17.80 -7.10
N ALA A 271 39.48 17.83 -6.51
CA ALA A 271 40.33 19.02 -6.53
C ALA A 271 40.79 19.37 -7.95
N ALA A 272 41.14 18.36 -8.77
CA ALA A 272 41.47 18.58 -10.18
C ALA A 272 40.26 19.09 -10.98
N PHE A 273 39.07 18.51 -10.75
CA PHE A 273 37.83 18.93 -11.41
C PHE A 273 37.46 20.39 -11.13
N GLU A 274 37.58 20.82 -9.87
CA GLU A 274 37.34 22.21 -9.46
C GLU A 274 38.42 23.16 -9.92
N LYS A 275 39.70 22.73 -9.91
CA LYS A 275 40.80 23.52 -10.46
C LYS A 275 40.63 23.79 -11.96
N ALA A 276 39.96 22.90 -12.68
CA ALA A 276 39.59 23.10 -14.08
C ALA A 276 38.36 24.02 -14.27
N GLY A 277 37.78 24.56 -13.20
CA GLY A 277 36.69 25.53 -13.22
C GLY A 277 35.29 24.94 -13.06
N ASN A 278 35.15 23.64 -12.82
CA ASN A 278 33.85 22.98 -12.71
C ASN A 278 33.40 22.86 -11.24
N PRO A 279 32.16 23.23 -10.87
CA PRO A 279 31.70 23.16 -9.48
C PRO A 279 31.33 21.72 -9.08
N TYR A 280 31.75 21.28 -7.89
CA TYR A 280 31.36 19.97 -7.32
C TYR A 280 30.43 20.09 -6.11
N ALA A 281 29.52 19.11 -6.02
CA ALA A 281 28.32 19.05 -5.18
C ALA A 281 27.31 20.17 -5.50
N ARG A 282 26.74 20.15 -6.71
CA ARG A 282 25.79 21.16 -7.22
C ARG A 282 24.36 20.91 -6.73
N LEU A 283 23.95 19.65 -6.55
CA LEU A 283 22.59 19.29 -6.14
C LEU A 283 22.40 19.47 -4.64
N LYS A 284 23.41 19.10 -3.86
CA LYS A 284 23.39 19.12 -2.39
C LYS A 284 24.70 19.70 -1.82
N PRO A 285 25.01 21.00 -2.06
CA PRO A 285 26.26 21.61 -1.61
C PRO A 285 26.49 21.49 -0.10
N GLU A 286 25.43 21.50 0.70
CA GLU A 286 25.49 21.37 2.15
C GLU A 286 25.96 19.99 2.62
N SER A 287 25.72 18.95 1.82
CA SER A 287 26.10 17.56 2.14
C SER A 287 27.51 17.21 1.67
N ARG A 288 28.18 18.11 0.94
CA ARG A 288 29.50 17.87 0.33
C ARG A 288 30.53 17.22 1.27
N ASN A 289 30.55 17.63 2.53
CA ASN A 289 31.52 17.17 3.54
C ASN A 289 30.89 16.22 4.58
N ASP A 290 29.69 15.69 4.31
CA ASP A 290 29.05 14.70 5.16
C ASP A 290 29.76 13.36 5.00
N LYS A 291 30.61 13.03 5.99
CA LYS A 291 31.40 11.79 6.00
C LYS A 291 30.54 10.53 5.98
N ALA A 292 29.37 10.56 6.63
CA ALA A 292 28.52 9.37 6.70
C ALA A 292 27.92 9.05 5.32
N LEU A 293 27.47 10.08 4.60
CA LEU A 293 26.95 9.92 3.23
C LEU A 293 28.07 9.53 2.24
N GLN A 294 29.25 10.12 2.37
CA GLN A 294 30.42 9.74 1.57
C GLN A 294 30.81 8.26 1.80
N GLU A 295 30.88 7.82 3.05
CA GLU A 295 31.19 6.43 3.40
C GLU A 295 30.11 5.44 2.91
N ASP A 296 28.84 5.82 2.95
CA ASP A 296 27.74 4.99 2.41
C ASP A 296 27.86 4.83 0.88
N GLY A 297 28.18 5.92 0.17
CA GLY A 297 28.41 5.90 -1.27
C GLY A 297 29.61 5.04 -1.71
N GLU A 298 30.66 4.98 -0.88
CA GLU A 298 31.84 4.14 -1.13
C GLU A 298 31.58 2.64 -0.94
N GLY A 299 30.56 2.27 -0.17
CA GLY A 299 30.21 0.89 0.12
C GLY A 299 31.07 0.22 1.20
N SER A 300 30.48 -0.79 1.83
CA SER A 300 31.03 -1.44 3.03
C SER A 300 32.32 -2.24 2.82
N LEU A 301 32.62 -2.68 1.60
CA LEU A 301 33.83 -3.45 1.27
C LEU A 301 35.05 -2.53 1.02
N SER A 302 34.83 -1.22 0.95
CA SER A 302 35.81 -0.19 0.57
C SER A 302 36.45 0.55 1.75
N LYS A 303 36.01 0.32 3.00
CA LYS A 303 36.43 1.09 4.20
C LYS A 303 37.94 1.19 4.48
N ASN A 304 38.74 0.30 3.88
CA ASN A 304 40.19 0.24 4.07
C ASN A 304 40.97 0.40 2.75
N LEU A 305 40.34 0.90 1.68
CA LEU A 305 41.09 1.21 0.46
C LEU A 305 41.91 2.50 0.70
N GLY A 306 43.24 2.35 0.75
CA GLY A 306 44.18 3.44 0.97
C GLY A 306 44.44 4.26 -0.30
N GLY A 307 45.23 5.32 -0.16
CA GLY A 307 45.78 6.04 -1.32
C GLY A 307 44.93 7.17 -1.90
N LYS A 308 43.79 7.51 -1.31
CA LYS A 308 43.04 8.73 -1.69
C LYS A 308 43.86 9.99 -1.40
N LYS A 309 43.98 10.88 -2.37
CA LYS A 309 44.56 12.22 -2.22
C LYS A 309 43.65 13.13 -1.40
N GLY A 310 42.35 13.14 -1.72
CA GLY A 310 41.32 13.89 -1.01
C GLY A 310 40.40 12.98 -0.20
N SER A 311 39.96 13.42 0.97
CA SER A 311 39.04 12.64 1.81
C SER A 311 37.64 12.48 1.21
N GLY A 312 37.25 13.40 0.31
CA GLY A 312 35.97 13.34 -0.41
C GLY A 312 36.06 12.63 -1.77
N ASP A 313 37.26 12.28 -2.22
CA ASP A 313 37.45 11.59 -3.50
C ASP A 313 36.75 10.22 -3.46
N PHE A 314 36.08 9.86 -4.54
CA PHE A 314 35.25 8.67 -4.61
C PHE A 314 35.73 7.67 -5.66
N ALA A 315 35.48 6.39 -5.41
CA ALA A 315 35.96 5.31 -6.26
C ALA A 315 35.17 5.23 -7.59
N LEU A 316 35.91 5.21 -8.69
CA LEU A 316 35.43 4.91 -10.04
C LEU A 316 35.61 3.43 -10.36
N TRP A 317 36.74 2.86 -9.95
CA TRP A 317 37.06 1.44 -10.09
C TRP A 317 37.65 0.93 -8.78
N LYS A 318 37.15 -0.19 -8.28
CA LYS A 318 37.57 -0.78 -7.01
C LYS A 318 38.30 -2.07 -7.28
N LYS A 319 39.52 -2.19 -6.75
CA LYS A 319 40.23 -3.47 -6.75
C LYS A 319 39.41 -4.55 -6.04
N SER A 320 39.26 -5.70 -6.68
CA SER A 320 38.52 -6.82 -6.09
C SER A 320 39.43 -7.63 -5.17
N LYS A 321 38.89 -8.03 -4.02
CA LYS A 321 39.57 -8.91 -3.06
C LYS A 321 39.16 -10.38 -3.30
N ALA A 322 39.86 -11.32 -2.66
CA ALA A 322 39.43 -12.72 -2.67
C ALA A 322 38.01 -12.85 -2.11
N GLY A 323 37.17 -13.62 -2.80
CA GLY A 323 35.75 -13.74 -2.47
C GLY A 323 34.85 -12.60 -2.99
N GLU A 324 35.35 -11.71 -3.83
CA GLU A 324 34.55 -10.70 -4.55
C GLU A 324 34.51 -11.03 -6.06
N PRO A 325 33.45 -10.63 -6.80
CA PRO A 325 33.44 -10.71 -8.25
C PRO A 325 34.51 -9.77 -8.84
N TYR A 326 34.99 -10.09 -10.03
CA TYR A 326 36.02 -9.29 -10.68
C TYR A 326 35.91 -9.34 -12.20
N TRP A 327 36.37 -8.26 -12.81
CA TRP A 327 36.55 -8.10 -14.25
C TRP A 327 37.97 -7.59 -14.52
N PRO A 328 38.59 -8.02 -15.62
CA PRO A 328 39.89 -7.51 -16.02
C PRO A 328 39.78 -6.03 -16.44
N SER A 329 40.77 -5.22 -16.06
CA SER A 329 40.90 -3.84 -16.50
C SER A 329 42.38 -3.43 -16.56
N PRO A 330 42.71 -2.23 -17.09
CA PRO A 330 44.07 -1.72 -17.11
C PRO A 330 44.74 -1.60 -15.74
N TRP A 331 43.97 -1.55 -14.66
CA TRP A 331 44.45 -1.44 -13.27
C TRP A 331 44.44 -2.77 -12.51
N GLY A 332 44.21 -3.87 -13.23
CA GLY A 332 44.07 -5.21 -12.68
C GLY A 332 42.61 -5.59 -12.36
N ASN A 333 42.43 -6.78 -11.79
CA ASN A 333 41.10 -7.31 -11.50
C ASN A 333 40.36 -6.44 -10.49
N GLY A 334 39.18 -5.96 -10.89
CA GLY A 334 38.36 -5.11 -10.05
C GLY A 334 36.90 -5.09 -10.47
N ARG A 335 36.16 -4.12 -9.97
CA ARG A 335 34.74 -3.89 -10.26
C ARG A 335 34.43 -2.40 -10.27
N PRO A 336 33.34 -1.97 -10.93
CA PRO A 336 32.89 -0.59 -10.90
C PRO A 336 32.63 -0.04 -9.49
N GLY A 337 32.80 1.26 -9.31
CA GLY A 337 32.18 1.99 -8.20
C GLY A 337 30.72 2.35 -8.52
N TRP A 338 29.87 2.44 -7.50
CA TRP A 338 28.42 2.60 -7.65
C TRP A 338 28.01 3.77 -8.58
N HIS A 339 28.71 4.90 -8.48
CA HIS A 339 28.35 6.12 -9.22
C HIS A 339 28.67 6.03 -10.72
N ILE A 340 29.80 5.41 -11.10
CA ILE A 340 30.27 5.44 -12.50
C ILE A 340 29.35 4.65 -13.43
N GLU A 341 28.62 3.69 -12.87
CA GLU A 341 27.69 2.82 -13.59
C GLU A 341 26.63 3.65 -14.32
N CYS A 342 25.92 4.52 -13.59
CA CYS A 342 24.84 5.33 -14.12
C CYS A 342 25.34 6.37 -15.13
N SER A 343 26.47 7.04 -14.85
CA SER A 343 27.13 7.97 -15.78
C SER A 343 27.37 7.35 -17.15
N VAL A 344 27.88 6.11 -17.18
CA VAL A 344 28.23 5.40 -18.41
C VAL A 344 26.97 4.91 -19.13
N MET A 345 26.10 4.19 -18.42
CA MET A 345 24.89 3.60 -19.01
C MET A 345 23.94 4.66 -19.56
N ALA A 346 23.71 5.74 -18.82
CA ALA A 346 22.85 6.83 -19.27
C ALA A 346 23.45 7.55 -20.49
N SER A 347 24.75 7.80 -20.46
CA SER A 347 25.48 8.46 -21.55
C SER A 347 25.52 7.63 -22.84
N ASP A 348 25.65 6.30 -22.73
CA ASP A 348 25.66 5.40 -23.88
C ASP A 348 24.30 5.39 -24.61
N VAL A 349 23.20 5.40 -23.84
CA VAL A 349 21.84 5.30 -24.40
C VAL A 349 21.23 6.64 -24.83
N LEU A 350 21.52 7.72 -24.08
CA LEU A 350 20.92 9.05 -24.27
C LEU A 350 21.91 10.09 -24.84
N GLY A 351 23.20 9.79 -24.84
CA GLY A 351 24.26 10.68 -25.32
C GLY A 351 24.82 11.59 -24.22
N GLY A 352 25.66 12.55 -24.63
CA GLY A 352 26.32 13.46 -23.70
C GLY A 352 25.42 14.52 -23.06
N GLN A 353 24.14 14.62 -23.44
CA GLN A 353 23.19 15.54 -22.81
C GLN A 353 21.79 14.92 -22.78
N MET A 354 21.08 15.07 -21.66
CA MET A 354 19.70 14.62 -21.49
C MET A 354 18.77 15.65 -20.83
N ASP A 355 17.46 15.50 -21.05
CA ASP A 355 16.45 16.43 -20.55
C ASP A 355 16.20 16.28 -19.05
N ILE A 356 16.04 15.04 -18.60
CA ILE A 356 15.63 14.70 -17.24
C ILE A 356 16.48 13.56 -16.70
N HIS A 357 17.00 13.75 -15.49
CA HIS A 357 17.51 12.66 -14.67
C HIS A 357 16.75 12.62 -13.33
N SER A 358 16.37 11.42 -12.85
CA SER A 358 15.56 11.30 -11.64
C SER A 358 15.94 10.14 -10.73
N GLY A 359 15.58 10.26 -9.45
CA GLY A 359 15.72 9.20 -8.45
C GLY A 359 15.16 9.63 -7.09
N GLY A 360 15.32 8.81 -6.05
CA GLY A 360 14.98 9.21 -4.69
C GLY A 360 15.84 10.39 -4.23
N ILE A 361 15.34 11.22 -3.31
CA ILE A 361 16.10 12.38 -2.78
C ILE A 361 17.39 11.99 -2.06
N ASP A 362 17.49 10.76 -1.55
CA ASP A 362 18.72 10.16 -1.03
C ASP A 362 19.81 9.98 -2.10
N LEU A 363 19.44 9.87 -3.37
CA LEU A 363 20.40 9.77 -4.46
C LEU A 363 20.98 11.13 -4.86
N ALA A 364 20.39 12.24 -4.43
CA ALA A 364 20.92 13.57 -4.75
C ALA A 364 22.39 13.73 -4.33
N PHE A 365 22.76 13.20 -3.16
CA PHE A 365 24.14 13.12 -2.69
C PHE A 365 24.43 11.83 -1.91
N PRO A 366 25.58 11.18 -2.16
CA PRO A 366 26.61 11.60 -3.11
C PRO A 366 26.33 11.16 -4.56
N HIS A 367 25.32 10.31 -4.80
CA HIS A 367 25.22 9.56 -6.05
C HIS A 367 25.10 10.44 -7.32
N HIS A 368 24.05 11.23 -7.45
CA HIS A 368 23.85 12.06 -8.64
C HIS A 368 24.84 13.24 -8.74
N ASP A 369 25.31 13.79 -7.61
CA ASP A 369 26.39 14.78 -7.62
C ASP A 369 27.70 14.20 -8.18
N ASN A 370 28.00 12.93 -7.87
CA ASN A 370 29.13 12.20 -8.43
C ASN A 370 28.93 11.89 -9.91
N GLU A 371 27.72 11.50 -10.33
CA GLU A 371 27.41 11.24 -11.74
C GLU A 371 27.57 12.47 -12.61
N LEU A 372 27.10 13.62 -12.12
CA LEU A 372 27.30 14.93 -12.74
C LEU A 372 28.79 15.21 -12.95
N ALA A 373 29.59 15.08 -11.88
CA ALA A 373 31.02 15.34 -11.95
C ALA A 373 31.75 14.41 -12.93
N GLN A 374 31.44 13.10 -12.89
CA GLN A 374 32.01 12.11 -13.80
C GLN A 374 31.67 12.41 -15.25
N SER A 375 30.40 12.67 -15.55
CA SER A 375 29.92 12.86 -16.91
C SER A 375 30.36 14.20 -17.49
N GLU A 376 30.30 15.28 -16.72
CA GLU A 376 30.78 16.59 -17.17
C GLU A 376 32.31 16.59 -17.35
N ALA A 377 33.07 15.90 -16.50
CA ALA A 377 34.51 15.69 -16.71
C ALA A 377 34.83 14.87 -17.98
N TYR A 378 34.00 13.86 -18.29
CA TYR A 378 34.16 13.04 -19.47
C TYR A 378 33.87 13.80 -20.77
N TYR A 379 32.85 14.67 -20.77
CA TYR A 379 32.42 15.40 -21.96
C TYR A 379 33.04 16.80 -22.11
N CYS A 380 33.64 17.39 -21.07
CA CYS A 380 34.24 18.71 -21.19
C CYS A 380 35.37 18.74 -22.24
N GLU A 381 35.37 19.76 -23.08
CA GLU A 381 36.40 20.01 -24.10
C GLU A 381 37.00 21.41 -23.89
N GLY A 382 38.33 21.51 -23.94
CA GLY A 382 39.02 22.81 -24.00
C GLY A 382 38.83 23.76 -22.81
N GLY A 383 38.46 23.26 -21.63
CA GLY A 383 38.22 24.09 -20.44
C GLY A 383 36.83 24.76 -20.41
N HIS A 384 35.89 24.31 -21.24
CA HIS A 384 34.49 24.73 -21.18
C HIS A 384 33.65 23.77 -20.34
N GLU A 385 32.76 24.33 -19.52
CA GLU A 385 31.76 23.57 -18.76
C GLU A 385 30.84 22.85 -19.74
N HIS A 386 30.59 21.56 -19.46
CA HIS A 386 29.63 20.75 -20.21
C HIS A 386 28.39 20.56 -19.34
N HIS A 387 27.19 20.61 -19.93
CA HIS A 387 25.95 20.35 -19.20
C HIS A 387 25.42 18.98 -19.57
N TRP A 388 25.56 18.01 -18.67
CA TRP A 388 25.12 16.63 -18.93
C TRP A 388 23.59 16.46 -18.74
N VAL A 389 23.01 17.10 -17.74
CA VAL A 389 21.57 16.99 -17.42
C VAL A 389 20.97 18.39 -17.27
N ASN A 390 19.86 18.64 -17.96
CA ASN A 390 19.16 19.92 -17.84
C ASN A 390 18.30 20.01 -16.57
N ASN A 391 17.67 18.90 -16.16
CA ASN A 391 16.73 18.88 -15.04
C ASN A 391 16.85 17.64 -14.16
N PHE A 392 17.01 17.85 -12.86
CA PHE A 392 16.97 16.77 -11.86
C PHE A 392 15.65 16.76 -11.10
N LEU A 393 14.99 15.60 -11.12
CA LEU A 393 13.72 15.35 -10.41
C LEU A 393 13.98 14.34 -9.29
N HIS A 394 14.00 14.83 -8.05
CA HIS A 394 14.18 13.97 -6.88
C HIS A 394 12.87 13.73 -6.13
N MET A 395 12.46 12.48 -6.02
CA MET A 395 11.25 12.10 -5.28
C MET A 395 11.50 12.15 -3.77
N GLY A 396 10.59 12.80 -3.04
CA GLY A 396 10.71 12.94 -1.59
C GLY A 396 10.56 11.62 -0.83
N HIS A 397 11.12 11.57 0.38
CA HIS A 397 11.09 10.38 1.23
C HIS A 397 9.67 9.98 1.66
N LEU A 398 9.52 8.68 1.94
CA LEU A 398 8.32 8.14 2.57
C LEU A 398 8.60 7.81 4.04
N SER A 399 7.76 8.29 4.94
CA SER A 399 7.76 7.92 6.36
C SER A 399 6.42 7.32 6.79
N ILE A 400 6.46 6.44 7.80
CA ILE A 400 5.27 5.88 8.45
C ILE A 400 5.44 6.09 9.96
N SER A 401 4.47 6.72 10.60
CA SER A 401 4.41 6.92 12.06
C SER A 401 5.71 7.52 12.66
N GLY A 402 6.28 8.52 11.99
CA GLY A 402 7.47 9.24 12.48
C GLY A 402 8.83 8.54 12.33
N SER A 403 8.94 7.36 11.70
CA SER A 403 10.24 6.73 11.40
C SER A 403 10.49 6.61 9.90
N LYS A 404 11.76 6.82 9.49
CA LYS A 404 12.19 6.55 8.12
C LYS A 404 12.11 5.03 7.88
N MET A 405 11.48 4.63 6.78
CA MET A 405 11.51 3.23 6.38
C MET A 405 12.81 2.93 5.64
N SER A 406 13.54 1.91 6.10
CA SER A 406 14.75 1.47 5.38
C SER A 406 15.04 -0.02 5.59
N LYS A 407 15.71 -0.63 4.60
CA LYS A 407 16.11 -2.05 4.64
C LYS A 407 17.02 -2.37 5.82
N SER A 408 17.91 -1.44 6.20
CA SER A 408 18.86 -1.64 7.30
C SER A 408 18.21 -1.73 8.68
N LEU A 409 16.97 -1.23 8.83
CA LEU A 409 16.22 -1.25 10.09
C LEU A 409 15.23 -2.42 10.19
N LYS A 410 15.05 -3.21 9.12
CA LYS A 410 14.00 -4.25 8.99
C LYS A 410 12.60 -3.78 9.45
N ASN A 411 12.34 -2.47 9.44
CA ASN A 411 11.06 -1.84 9.79
C ASN A 411 10.26 -1.43 8.54
N PHE A 412 10.61 -2.02 7.39
CA PHE A 412 9.99 -1.72 6.11
C PHE A 412 8.84 -2.69 5.84
N GLN A 413 7.75 -2.17 5.28
CA GLN A 413 6.73 -3.00 4.66
C GLN A 413 7.13 -3.23 3.20
N THR A 414 7.22 -4.50 2.78
CA THR A 414 7.42 -4.81 1.35
C THR A 414 6.21 -4.36 0.54
N ILE A 415 6.39 -4.15 -0.76
CA ILE A 415 5.26 -3.83 -1.65
C ILE A 415 4.26 -5.00 -1.65
N LYS A 416 4.78 -6.23 -1.79
CA LYS A 416 4.00 -7.46 -1.75
C LYS A 416 3.16 -7.61 -0.48
N ASP A 417 3.74 -7.40 0.70
CA ASP A 417 3.01 -7.49 1.97
C ASP A 417 1.94 -6.39 2.06
N ALA A 418 2.29 -5.16 1.67
CA ALA A 418 1.36 -4.04 1.68
C ALA A 418 0.14 -4.29 0.78
N LEU A 419 0.36 -4.85 -0.42
CA LEU A 419 -0.72 -5.21 -1.35
C LEU A 419 -1.53 -6.43 -0.89
N ALA A 420 -0.92 -7.34 -0.12
CA ALA A 420 -1.61 -8.50 0.44
C ALA A 420 -2.47 -8.16 1.67
N SER A 421 -2.11 -7.11 2.43
CA SER A 421 -2.74 -6.83 3.72
C SER A 421 -3.54 -5.54 3.81
N THR A 422 -3.06 -4.44 3.22
CA THR A 422 -3.47 -3.08 3.64
C THR A 422 -3.92 -2.20 2.49
N TYR A 423 -3.33 -2.35 1.30
CA TYR A 423 -3.57 -1.45 0.17
C TYR A 423 -3.99 -2.23 -1.07
N THR A 424 -4.87 -1.64 -1.86
CA THR A 424 -4.93 -1.96 -3.29
C THR A 424 -3.87 -1.13 -4.03
N ALA A 425 -3.45 -1.57 -5.22
CA ALA A 425 -2.50 -0.82 -6.04
C ALA A 425 -3.00 0.61 -6.37
N ARG A 426 -4.30 0.74 -6.67
CA ARG A 426 -4.94 2.03 -6.91
C ARG A 426 -4.94 2.90 -5.65
N ASN A 427 -5.33 2.34 -4.51
CA ASN A 427 -5.37 3.09 -3.25
C ASN A 427 -3.99 3.64 -2.88
N MET A 428 -2.93 2.82 -3.03
CA MET A 428 -1.55 3.27 -2.80
C MET A 428 -1.16 4.44 -3.73
N ARG A 429 -1.55 4.40 -5.01
CA ARG A 429 -1.35 5.53 -5.94
C ARG A 429 -2.09 6.78 -5.48
N ILE A 430 -3.34 6.66 -5.04
CA ILE A 430 -4.14 7.78 -4.52
C ILE A 430 -3.44 8.43 -3.33
N VAL A 431 -2.94 7.64 -2.37
CA VAL A 431 -2.16 8.15 -1.24
C VAL A 431 -0.95 8.95 -1.72
N PHE A 432 -0.21 8.47 -2.72
CA PHE A 432 0.94 9.20 -3.25
C PHE A 432 0.55 10.48 -3.99
N LEU A 433 -0.59 10.53 -4.67
CA LEU A 433 -1.08 11.73 -5.37
C LEU A 433 -1.51 12.85 -4.41
N MET A 434 -1.84 12.51 -3.16
CA MET A 434 -2.24 13.48 -2.14
C MET A 434 -1.07 14.32 -1.59
N GLY A 435 0.17 13.86 -1.77
CA GLY A 435 1.37 14.63 -1.45
C GLY A 435 2.12 15.07 -2.72
N ARG A 436 2.79 16.23 -2.68
CA ARG A 436 3.64 16.68 -3.80
C ARG A 436 4.78 15.69 -4.03
N TRP A 437 5.10 15.37 -5.28
CA TRP A 437 6.09 14.33 -5.63
C TRP A 437 7.50 14.59 -5.07
N ASN A 438 7.89 15.87 -4.97
CA ASN A 438 9.22 16.31 -4.53
C ASN A 438 9.33 16.48 -3.00
N ASP A 439 8.22 16.42 -2.27
CA ASP A 439 8.19 16.60 -0.81
C ASP A 439 8.16 15.25 -0.08
N GLY A 440 8.65 15.25 1.15
CA GLY A 440 8.50 14.10 2.05
C GLY A 440 7.02 13.85 2.34
N VAL A 441 6.59 12.59 2.27
CA VAL A 441 5.22 12.17 2.56
C VAL A 441 5.20 11.25 3.77
N GLU A 442 4.40 11.62 4.75
CA GLU A 442 4.08 10.77 5.90
C GLU A 442 2.72 10.12 5.71
N ILE A 443 2.67 8.79 5.65
CA ILE A 443 1.38 8.07 5.56
C ILE A 443 0.76 7.97 6.94
N SER A 444 -0.14 8.90 7.26
CA SER A 444 -0.96 8.88 8.48
C SER A 444 -2.26 8.08 8.28
N PRO A 445 -2.92 7.61 9.36
CA PRO A 445 -4.28 7.05 9.28
C PRO A 445 -5.27 8.00 8.61
N ASP A 446 -5.17 9.30 8.88
CA ASP A 446 -6.06 10.32 8.29
C ASP A 446 -5.84 10.46 6.78
N MET A 447 -4.58 10.38 6.32
CA MET A 447 -4.27 10.40 4.90
C MET A 447 -4.85 9.19 4.16
N ARG A 448 -4.82 8.02 4.79
CA ARG A 448 -5.47 6.81 4.24
C ARG A 448 -6.98 6.95 4.18
N ALA A 449 -7.61 7.39 5.28
CA ALA A 449 -9.05 7.61 5.31
C ALA A 449 -9.50 8.65 4.27
N ALA A 450 -8.70 9.70 4.05
CA ALA A 450 -8.93 10.66 2.98
C ALA A 450 -8.84 10.02 1.59
N ALA A 451 -7.85 9.16 1.35
CA ALA A 451 -7.71 8.41 0.10
C ALA A 451 -8.89 7.49 -0.17
N ASP A 452 -9.31 6.72 0.84
CA ASP A 452 -10.46 5.82 0.76
C ASP A 452 -11.76 6.58 0.46
N SER A 453 -11.96 7.72 1.14
CA SER A 453 -13.11 8.59 0.93
C SER A 453 -13.13 9.21 -0.46
N TRP A 454 -11.97 9.66 -0.96
CA TRP A 454 -11.84 10.20 -2.31
C TRP A 454 -12.14 9.12 -3.36
N GLU A 455 -11.55 7.93 -3.22
CA GLU A 455 -11.80 6.80 -4.13
C GLU A 455 -13.30 6.43 -4.14
N SER A 456 -13.90 6.28 -2.97
CA SER A 456 -15.33 5.96 -2.82
C SER A 456 -16.23 7.02 -3.47
N THR A 457 -15.87 8.30 -3.35
CA THR A 457 -16.61 9.41 -3.97
C THR A 457 -16.57 9.31 -5.49
N VAL A 458 -15.40 9.02 -6.07
CA VAL A 458 -15.24 8.83 -7.52
C VAL A 458 -15.99 7.59 -7.99
N ASN A 459 -15.90 6.47 -7.26
CA ASN A 459 -16.63 5.23 -7.57
C ASN A 459 -18.13 5.47 -7.62
N ASN A 460 -18.69 6.07 -6.57
CA ASN A 460 -20.13 6.36 -6.47
C ASN A 460 -20.59 7.29 -7.58
N PHE A 461 -19.80 8.31 -7.91
CA PHE A 461 -20.12 9.22 -9.00
C PHE A 461 -20.20 8.50 -10.35
N PHE A 462 -19.23 7.64 -10.67
CA PHE A 462 -19.27 6.87 -11.91
C PHE A 462 -20.44 5.89 -11.96
N VAL A 463 -20.69 5.15 -10.88
CA VAL A 463 -21.80 4.20 -10.80
C VAL A 463 -23.14 4.91 -11.01
N ASN A 464 -23.36 6.03 -10.31
CA ASN A 464 -24.60 6.80 -10.42
C ASN A 464 -24.76 7.42 -11.83
N THR A 465 -23.70 8.02 -12.36
CA THR A 465 -23.74 8.65 -13.69
C THR A 465 -24.01 7.64 -14.79
N LYS A 466 -23.35 6.47 -14.76
CA LYS A 466 -23.62 5.36 -15.69
C LYS A 466 -25.07 4.92 -15.61
N ALA A 467 -25.57 4.70 -14.40
CA ALA A 467 -26.94 4.22 -14.20
C ALA A 467 -27.98 5.19 -14.77
N LEU A 468 -27.82 6.50 -14.53
CA LEU A 468 -28.70 7.53 -15.07
C LEU A 468 -28.64 7.61 -16.61
N ILE A 469 -27.44 7.52 -17.19
CA ILE A 469 -27.27 7.51 -18.64
C ILE A 469 -27.92 6.27 -19.27
N PHE A 470 -27.75 5.09 -18.66
CA PHE A 470 -28.37 3.86 -19.16
C PHE A 470 -29.89 3.89 -19.05
N GLU A 471 -30.44 4.39 -17.94
CA GLU A 471 -31.88 4.58 -17.76
C GLU A 471 -32.46 5.48 -18.86
N ALA A 472 -31.85 6.65 -19.11
CA ALA A 472 -32.29 7.58 -20.13
C ALA A 472 -32.22 7.00 -21.55
N ARG A 473 -31.16 6.23 -21.86
CA ARG A 473 -31.02 5.55 -23.16
C ARG A 473 -32.02 4.40 -23.33
N GLY A 474 -32.29 3.65 -22.27
CA GLY A 474 -33.30 2.58 -22.25
C GLY A 474 -34.73 3.11 -22.42
N THR A 475 -35.03 4.33 -21.94
CA THR A 475 -36.32 5.00 -22.21
C THR A 475 -36.40 5.54 -23.64
N ALA A 476 -35.30 6.03 -24.22
CA ALA A 476 -35.25 6.52 -25.60
C ALA A 476 -35.45 5.40 -26.65
N SER A 477 -35.04 4.16 -26.37
CA SER A 477 -35.32 2.97 -27.20
C SER A 477 -36.84 2.67 -27.32
N ALA A 478 -37.62 2.98 -26.27
CA ALA A 478 -39.08 2.82 -26.27
C ALA A 478 -39.85 3.93 -27.02
N ILE A 479 -39.19 5.07 -27.30
CA ILE A 479 -39.76 6.23 -28.01
C ILE A 479 -38.88 6.49 -29.23
N ASN A 480 -38.90 5.58 -30.20
CA ASN A 480 -38.09 5.76 -31.39
C ASN A 480 -38.53 7.02 -32.16
N SER A 481 -37.54 7.81 -32.62
CA SER A 481 -37.65 9.00 -33.50
C SER A 481 -38.05 10.34 -32.87
N GLN A 482 -37.14 11.00 -32.13
CA GLN A 482 -36.95 12.47 -32.15
C GLN A 482 -35.86 12.93 -31.14
N ILE A 483 -34.60 12.60 -31.39
CA ILE A 483 -33.51 13.50 -30.93
C ILE A 483 -32.72 13.89 -32.18
N LYS A 484 -33.26 14.91 -32.85
CA LYS A 484 -32.50 15.69 -33.82
C LYS A 484 -31.34 16.33 -33.09
N ASN A 485 -30.15 16.12 -33.66
CA ASN A 485 -29.02 17.05 -33.70
C ASN A 485 -28.74 17.83 -32.42
N ILE A 486 -27.67 17.39 -31.76
CA ILE A 486 -26.68 18.21 -31.07
C ILE A 486 -26.58 19.57 -31.77
N SER A 487 -27.27 20.57 -31.24
CA SER A 487 -26.96 21.97 -31.51
C SER A 487 -25.85 22.38 -30.55
N VAL A 488 -24.72 22.81 -31.13
CA VAL A 488 -23.73 23.64 -30.45
C VAL A 488 -24.48 24.89 -29.99
N VAL A 489 -24.64 25.05 -28.68
CA VAL A 489 -25.10 26.32 -28.12
C VAL A 489 -23.84 27.16 -27.99
N ASP A 490 -23.60 28.03 -28.96
CA ASP A 490 -22.61 29.09 -28.85
C ASP A 490 -23.14 30.12 -27.83
N GLY A 491 -22.79 29.89 -26.58
CA GLY A 491 -23.00 30.75 -25.42
C GLY A 491 -21.98 30.39 -24.33
N PRO A 492 -21.72 31.29 -23.36
CA PRO A 492 -20.86 30.94 -22.22
C PRO A 492 -21.45 29.72 -21.50
N ALA A 493 -20.60 28.76 -21.11
CA ALA A 493 -21.04 27.61 -20.35
C ALA A 493 -21.69 28.07 -19.03
N GLU A 494 -22.85 27.51 -18.67
CA GLU A 494 -23.57 27.76 -17.43
C GLU A 494 -23.72 26.47 -16.62
N GLY A 495 -23.99 26.58 -15.32
CA GLY A 495 -24.20 25.44 -14.42
C GLY A 495 -23.04 24.44 -14.44
N LEU A 496 -23.35 23.14 -14.48
CA LEU A 496 -22.36 22.06 -14.43
C LEU A 496 -21.34 22.10 -15.58
N ALA A 497 -21.71 22.60 -16.76
CA ALA A 497 -20.79 22.77 -17.87
C ALA A 497 -19.71 23.82 -17.55
N ALA A 498 -20.08 24.92 -16.88
CA ALA A 498 -19.15 25.95 -16.43
C ALA A 498 -18.17 25.42 -15.37
N ASP A 499 -18.71 24.61 -14.44
CA ASP A 499 -17.91 23.96 -13.39
C ASP A 499 -16.87 22.99 -13.98
N LEU A 500 -17.24 22.25 -15.01
CA LEU A 500 -16.30 21.38 -15.74
C LEU A 500 -15.19 22.18 -16.42
N GLU A 501 -15.52 23.29 -17.09
CA GLU A 501 -14.52 24.15 -17.71
C GLU A 501 -13.58 24.78 -16.67
N GLN A 502 -14.08 25.11 -15.47
CA GLN A 502 -13.23 25.57 -14.38
C GLN A 502 -12.29 24.46 -13.90
N ALA A 503 -12.79 23.24 -13.69
CA ALA A 503 -11.97 22.11 -13.26
C ALA A 503 -10.86 21.76 -14.28
N LYS A 504 -11.14 21.89 -15.59
CA LYS A 504 -10.13 21.77 -16.65
C LYS A 504 -9.03 22.83 -16.52
N ARG A 505 -9.39 24.10 -16.30
CA ARG A 505 -8.43 25.21 -16.10
C ARG A 505 -7.59 25.00 -14.84
N ASP A 506 -8.20 24.61 -13.74
CA ASP A 506 -7.51 24.36 -12.48
C ASP A 506 -6.53 23.19 -12.60
N THR A 507 -6.93 22.14 -13.35
CA THR A 507 -6.07 20.98 -13.64
C THR A 507 -4.89 21.36 -14.51
N GLU A 508 -5.09 22.11 -15.61
CA GLU A 508 -4.01 22.63 -16.45
C GLU A 508 -3.03 23.45 -15.60
N ALA A 509 -3.53 24.42 -14.82
CA ALA A 509 -2.74 25.29 -13.96
C ALA A 509 -1.90 24.51 -12.93
N ALA A 510 -2.47 23.44 -12.36
CA ALA A 510 -1.77 22.54 -11.46
C ALA A 510 -0.67 21.73 -12.17
N LEU A 511 -0.97 21.18 -13.35
CA LEU A 511 -0.04 20.33 -14.09
C LEU A 511 1.14 21.11 -14.66
N VAL A 512 0.92 22.33 -15.17
CA VAL A 512 2.02 23.20 -15.66
C VAL A 512 2.91 23.72 -14.53
N ASN A 513 2.43 23.69 -13.28
CA ASN A 513 3.19 24.12 -12.11
C ASN A 513 3.82 22.93 -11.37
N SER A 514 4.81 22.32 -12.00
CA SER A 514 5.58 21.19 -11.45
C SER A 514 4.71 20.00 -11.08
N PHE A 515 3.70 19.70 -11.89
CA PHE A 515 2.84 18.53 -11.74
C PHE A 515 2.18 18.45 -10.35
N ASP A 516 1.48 19.51 -9.93
CA ASP A 516 0.84 19.60 -8.61
C ASP A 516 -0.35 18.63 -8.50
N THR A 517 -0.06 17.34 -8.30
CA THR A 517 -1.08 16.29 -8.22
C THR A 517 -2.08 16.49 -7.09
N PRO A 518 -1.73 17.01 -5.89
CA PRO A 518 -2.74 17.30 -4.88
C PRO A 518 -3.80 18.31 -5.35
N ALA A 519 -3.40 19.33 -6.13
CA ALA A 519 -4.35 20.27 -6.71
C ALA A 519 -5.25 19.63 -7.77
N VAL A 520 -4.70 18.74 -8.60
CA VAL A 520 -5.49 17.96 -9.57
C VAL A 520 -6.54 17.09 -8.86
N MET A 521 -6.15 16.39 -7.79
CA MET A 521 -7.07 15.55 -6.99
C MET A 521 -8.22 16.37 -6.39
N ARG A 522 -7.95 17.60 -5.93
CA ARG A 522 -8.97 18.55 -5.45
C ARG A 522 -9.89 19.03 -6.57
N ALA A 523 -9.35 19.36 -7.75
CA ALA A 523 -10.15 19.80 -8.89
C ALA A 523 -11.14 18.72 -9.35
N ILE A 524 -10.70 17.46 -9.40
CA ILE A 524 -11.56 16.30 -9.71
C ILE A 524 -12.65 16.14 -8.63
N GLY A 525 -12.25 16.14 -7.35
CA GLY A 525 -13.20 15.98 -6.24
C GLY A 525 -14.27 17.07 -6.21
N GLU A 526 -13.88 18.32 -6.47
CA GLU A 526 -14.79 19.45 -6.42
C GLU A 526 -15.82 19.43 -7.56
N VAL A 527 -15.43 19.12 -8.80
CA VAL A 527 -16.40 19.01 -9.90
C VAL A 527 -17.35 17.83 -9.70
N ILE A 528 -16.85 16.71 -9.16
CA ILE A 528 -17.69 15.55 -8.81
C ILE A 528 -18.68 15.91 -7.71
N ARG A 529 -18.25 16.67 -6.69
CA ARG A 529 -19.14 17.15 -5.62
C ARG A 529 -20.27 17.99 -6.20
N LYS A 530 -19.97 18.92 -7.10
CA LYS A 530 -20.98 19.76 -7.78
C LYS A 530 -21.90 18.94 -8.68
N ALA A 531 -21.36 17.96 -9.40
CA ALA A 531 -22.15 17.03 -10.20
C ALA A 531 -23.13 16.20 -9.34
N ASN A 532 -22.70 15.73 -8.17
CA ASN A 532 -23.57 15.01 -7.24
C ASN A 532 -24.69 15.89 -6.66
N ILE A 533 -24.40 17.16 -6.35
CA ILE A 533 -25.42 18.15 -5.95
C ILE A 533 -26.44 18.33 -7.07
N HIS A 534 -25.95 18.52 -8.30
CA HIS A 534 -26.81 18.67 -9.49
C HIS A 534 -27.76 17.48 -9.69
N ILE A 535 -27.25 16.25 -9.55
CA ILE A 535 -28.06 15.02 -9.57
C ILE A 535 -29.14 15.05 -8.47
N GLY A 536 -28.77 15.42 -7.24
CA GLY A 536 -29.70 15.45 -6.11
C GLY A 536 -30.80 16.50 -6.23
N GLU A 537 -30.48 17.68 -6.78
CA GLU A 537 -31.42 18.80 -6.93
C GLU A 537 -32.38 18.62 -8.11
N HIS A 538 -31.90 18.05 -9.23
CA HIS A 538 -32.66 17.99 -10.48
C HIS A 538 -33.26 16.61 -10.77
N LYS A 539 -32.82 15.55 -10.09
CA LYS A 539 -33.33 14.16 -10.24
C LYS A 539 -33.47 13.75 -11.73
N SER A 540 -34.70 13.51 -12.20
CA SER A 540 -35.00 13.11 -13.58
C SER A 540 -34.71 14.19 -14.64
N ASP A 541 -34.64 15.46 -14.24
CA ASP A 541 -34.34 16.60 -15.12
C ASP A 541 -32.86 16.98 -15.13
N ALA A 542 -31.99 16.14 -14.55
CA ALA A 542 -30.56 16.41 -14.51
C ALA A 542 -29.97 16.50 -15.93
N ASP A 543 -29.16 17.54 -16.17
CA ASP A 543 -28.32 17.67 -17.38
C ASP A 543 -27.35 16.48 -17.57
N LEU A 544 -27.84 15.43 -18.21
CA LEU A 544 -27.10 14.20 -18.50
C LEU A 544 -25.92 14.43 -19.43
N LYS A 545 -25.98 15.45 -20.30
CA LYS A 545 -24.88 15.77 -21.23
C LYS A 545 -23.67 16.29 -20.47
N SER A 546 -23.89 17.23 -19.55
CA SER A 546 -22.81 17.76 -18.72
C SER A 546 -22.30 16.74 -17.70
N LEU A 547 -23.18 15.86 -17.19
CA LEU A 547 -22.78 14.74 -16.33
C LEU A 547 -21.88 13.74 -17.09
N GLU A 548 -22.29 13.31 -18.29
CA GLU A 548 -21.48 12.42 -19.13
C GLU A 548 -20.12 13.07 -19.48
N ALA A 549 -20.11 14.35 -19.86
CA ALA A 549 -18.88 15.09 -20.14
C ALA A 549 -17.94 15.15 -18.91
N THR A 550 -18.50 15.39 -17.73
CA THR A 550 -17.75 15.42 -16.46
C THR A 550 -17.17 14.05 -16.14
N ALA A 551 -17.97 12.98 -16.26
CA ALA A 551 -17.50 11.61 -16.01
C ALA A 551 -16.39 11.20 -16.98
N ARG A 552 -16.52 11.50 -18.28
CA ARG A 552 -15.48 11.22 -19.29
C ARG A 552 -14.21 12.00 -19.04
N TRP A 553 -14.31 13.28 -18.69
CA TRP A 553 -13.15 14.08 -18.32
C TRP A 553 -12.44 13.52 -17.08
N ALA A 554 -13.19 13.21 -16.02
CA ALA A 554 -12.62 12.61 -14.82
C ALA A 554 -11.94 11.27 -15.14
N THR A 555 -12.58 10.42 -15.95
CA THR A 555 -12.03 9.14 -16.43
C THR A 555 -10.70 9.32 -17.16
N LYS A 556 -10.60 10.33 -18.03
CA LYS A 556 -9.36 10.65 -18.73
C LYS A 556 -8.25 11.06 -17.78
N ILE A 557 -8.51 11.99 -16.86
CA ILE A 557 -7.47 12.47 -15.93
C ILE A 557 -7.00 11.36 -15.00
N ILE A 558 -7.90 10.58 -14.39
CA ILE A 558 -7.51 9.47 -13.51
C ILE A 558 -6.78 8.34 -14.27
N GLY A 559 -7.13 8.13 -15.54
CA GLY A 559 -6.45 7.21 -16.44
C GLY A 559 -5.00 7.65 -16.71
N ILE A 560 -4.78 8.94 -16.95
CA ILE A 560 -3.44 9.55 -17.08
C ILE A 560 -2.65 9.41 -15.77
N LEU A 561 -3.29 9.59 -14.61
CA LEU A 561 -2.65 9.35 -13.30
C LEU A 561 -2.42 7.84 -13.02
N GLY A 562 -2.85 6.95 -13.91
CA GLY A 562 -2.70 5.50 -13.81
C GLY A 562 -3.45 4.89 -12.64
N LEU A 563 -4.56 5.49 -12.22
CA LEU A 563 -5.44 4.95 -11.17
C LEU A 563 -6.28 3.76 -11.67
N ASP A 564 -6.38 3.57 -12.98
CA ASP A 564 -7.01 2.40 -13.58
C ASP A 564 -5.97 1.56 -14.32
N ALA A 565 -5.69 0.38 -13.79
CA ALA A 565 -4.75 -0.57 -14.40
C ALA A 565 -5.25 -1.19 -15.71
N ASN A 566 -6.57 -1.15 -15.94
CA ASN A 566 -7.22 -1.67 -17.14
C ASN A 566 -7.38 -0.61 -18.23
N ALA A 567 -7.30 0.68 -17.87
CA ALA A 567 -7.44 1.77 -18.83
C ALA A 567 -6.17 2.00 -19.66
N ARG A 568 -6.35 2.44 -20.91
CA ARG A 568 -5.28 2.76 -21.85
C ARG A 568 -5.59 4.09 -22.55
N ALA A 569 -4.55 4.83 -22.93
CA ALA A 569 -4.70 6.02 -23.76
C ALA A 569 -5.45 5.67 -25.07
N PRO A 570 -6.35 6.53 -25.57
CA PRO A 570 -6.62 7.92 -25.15
C PRO A 570 -7.54 8.12 -23.93
N TYR A 571 -7.96 7.05 -23.25
CA TYR A 571 -8.83 7.08 -22.06
C TYR A 571 -10.26 7.59 -22.31
N ASP A 572 -10.84 7.28 -23.47
CA ASP A 572 -12.17 7.75 -23.90
C ASP A 572 -13.37 7.03 -23.23
N GLY A 573 -13.10 6.18 -22.23
CA GLY A 573 -14.12 5.45 -21.49
C GLY A 573 -15.00 6.33 -20.59
N LEU A 574 -15.86 5.67 -19.81
CA LEU A 574 -16.65 6.31 -18.77
C LEU A 574 -16.57 5.46 -17.51
N GLY A 575 -15.93 6.01 -16.48
CA GLY A 575 -15.64 5.34 -15.23
C GLY A 575 -14.53 4.30 -15.33
N TRP A 576 -14.44 3.45 -14.30
CA TRP A 576 -13.45 2.38 -14.25
C TRP A 576 -13.71 1.33 -15.34
N VAL A 577 -12.64 0.90 -16.00
CA VAL A 577 -12.66 -0.17 -16.99
C VAL A 577 -12.68 -1.51 -16.26
N SER A 578 -13.72 -2.30 -16.52
CA SER A 578 -13.81 -3.65 -15.95
C SER A 578 -12.73 -4.56 -16.54
N ALA A 579 -12.23 -5.51 -15.74
CA ALA A 579 -11.26 -6.50 -16.22
C ALA A 579 -11.81 -7.30 -17.42
N ALA A 580 -13.11 -7.58 -17.43
CA ALA A 580 -13.79 -8.26 -18.53
C ALA A 580 -13.78 -7.43 -19.83
N ALA A 581 -14.00 -6.11 -19.73
CA ALA A 581 -13.90 -5.21 -20.88
C ALA A 581 -12.45 -5.13 -21.43
N ALA A 582 -11.45 -5.15 -20.54
CA ALA A 582 -10.04 -5.18 -20.94
C ALA A 582 -9.62 -6.51 -21.59
N ALA A 583 -10.29 -7.62 -21.25
CA ALA A 583 -9.99 -8.95 -21.78
C ALA A 583 -10.52 -9.20 -23.21
N ASN A 584 -11.23 -8.25 -23.82
CA ASN A 584 -11.81 -8.37 -25.18
C ASN A 584 -12.66 -9.65 -25.37
N LEU A 585 -13.49 -9.99 -24.39
CA LEU A 585 -14.40 -11.14 -24.50
C LEU A 585 -15.40 -10.95 -25.64
N GLU A 586 -15.77 -12.05 -26.30
CA GLU A 586 -16.83 -12.05 -27.30
C GLU A 586 -18.17 -11.59 -26.67
N PRO A 587 -18.97 -10.73 -27.35
CA PRO A 587 -20.20 -10.16 -26.79
C PRO A 587 -21.16 -11.20 -26.20
N ALA A 588 -21.34 -12.34 -26.87
CA ALA A 588 -22.19 -13.42 -26.40
C ALA A 588 -21.69 -14.05 -25.09
N ALA A 589 -20.37 -14.19 -24.93
CA ALA A 589 -19.78 -14.71 -23.70
C ALA A 589 -19.91 -13.71 -22.54
N ALA A 590 -19.79 -12.41 -22.83
CA ALA A 590 -19.91 -11.34 -21.84
C ALA A 590 -21.33 -11.26 -21.23
N VAL A 591 -22.38 -11.50 -22.03
CA VAL A 591 -23.78 -11.41 -21.56
C VAL A 591 -24.37 -12.71 -21.03
N ALA A 592 -23.73 -13.86 -21.29
CA ALA A 592 -24.25 -15.18 -20.94
C ALA A 592 -24.71 -15.32 -19.47
N PRO A 593 -23.96 -14.82 -18.46
CA PRO A 593 -24.40 -14.90 -17.06
C PRO A 593 -25.70 -14.13 -16.79
N TYR A 594 -25.84 -12.94 -17.38
CA TYR A 594 -27.01 -12.08 -17.24
C TYR A 594 -28.24 -12.68 -17.93
N LYS A 595 -28.04 -13.25 -19.12
CA LYS A 595 -29.09 -13.99 -19.84
C LYS A 595 -29.60 -15.19 -19.02
N ALA A 596 -28.70 -15.97 -18.43
CA ALA A 596 -29.08 -17.12 -17.61
C ALA A 596 -29.93 -16.73 -16.39
N VAL A 597 -29.61 -15.62 -15.72
CA VAL A 597 -30.43 -15.09 -14.62
C VAL A 597 -31.79 -14.60 -15.13
N TYR A 598 -31.84 -13.88 -16.24
CA TYR A 598 -33.11 -13.44 -16.84
C TYR A 598 -34.05 -14.61 -17.14
N GLU A 599 -33.55 -15.67 -17.78
CA GLU A 599 -34.36 -16.87 -18.09
C GLU A 599 -34.83 -17.61 -16.83
N THR A 600 -33.97 -17.69 -15.80
CA THR A 600 -34.32 -18.30 -14.52
C THR A 600 -35.44 -17.51 -13.83
N VAL A 601 -35.30 -16.19 -13.75
CA VAL A 601 -36.32 -15.31 -13.16
C VAL A 601 -37.64 -15.40 -13.93
N LYS A 602 -37.59 -15.39 -15.26
CA LYS A 602 -38.75 -15.54 -16.13
C LYS A 602 -39.53 -16.82 -15.83
N LYS A 603 -38.81 -17.95 -15.71
CA LYS A 603 -39.40 -19.26 -15.36
C LYS A 603 -40.01 -19.26 -13.95
N ASP A 604 -39.33 -18.66 -12.98
CA ASP A 604 -39.81 -18.62 -11.60
C ASP A 604 -41.06 -17.73 -11.44
N VAL A 605 -41.11 -16.60 -12.16
CA VAL A 605 -42.30 -15.74 -12.24
C VAL A 605 -43.49 -16.49 -12.84
N GLN A 606 -43.27 -17.24 -13.93
CA GLN A 606 -44.31 -18.07 -14.54
C GLN A 606 -44.82 -19.14 -13.57
N ALA A 607 -43.94 -19.75 -12.78
CA ALA A 607 -44.31 -20.78 -11.80
C ALA A 607 -45.18 -20.26 -10.64
N LEU A 608 -45.22 -18.95 -10.38
CA LEU A 608 -46.09 -18.36 -9.37
C LEU A 608 -47.58 -18.41 -9.74
N ASN A 609 -47.94 -18.68 -11.01
CA ASN A 609 -49.32 -18.82 -11.49
C ASN A 609 -50.25 -17.69 -11.02
N LEU A 610 -49.78 -16.44 -11.15
CA LEU A 610 -50.49 -15.26 -10.67
C LEU A 610 -51.68 -14.95 -11.60
N PRO A 611 -52.93 -14.86 -11.10
CA PRO A 611 -54.11 -14.63 -11.94
C PRO A 611 -54.10 -13.23 -12.57
N ASN A 612 -54.25 -13.18 -13.90
CA ASN A 612 -54.52 -11.99 -14.74
C ASN A 612 -53.76 -10.71 -14.34
N SER A 613 -52.42 -10.75 -14.33
CA SER A 613 -51.61 -9.52 -14.36
C SER A 613 -51.19 -9.23 -15.80
N ASP A 614 -51.89 -8.31 -16.46
CA ASP A 614 -51.56 -7.85 -17.81
C ASP A 614 -50.13 -7.29 -17.88
N GLY A 615 -49.66 -6.66 -16.79
CA GLY A 615 -48.30 -6.13 -16.65
C GLY A 615 -47.24 -7.22 -16.66
N ILE A 616 -47.39 -8.26 -15.84
CA ILE A 616 -46.46 -9.41 -15.82
C ILE A 616 -46.47 -10.15 -17.16
N THR A 617 -47.66 -10.37 -17.73
CA THR A 617 -47.82 -11.08 -19.02
C THR A 617 -47.09 -10.34 -20.13
N SER A 618 -47.23 -9.01 -20.21
CA SER A 618 -46.50 -8.17 -21.17
C SER A 618 -44.99 -8.28 -20.99
N LEU A 619 -44.48 -8.15 -19.76
CA LEU A 619 -43.04 -8.24 -19.47
C LEU A 619 -42.43 -9.61 -19.82
N LEU A 620 -43.18 -10.70 -19.61
CA LEU A 620 -42.72 -12.06 -19.94
C LEU A 620 -42.60 -12.30 -21.47
N THR A 621 -43.25 -11.48 -22.30
CA THR A 621 -43.15 -11.59 -23.78
C THR A 621 -41.99 -10.81 -24.39
N GLN A 622 -41.31 -9.96 -23.61
CA GLN A 622 -40.16 -9.19 -24.10
C GLN A 622 -38.97 -10.10 -24.45
N ASN A 623 -38.21 -9.70 -25.48
CA ASN A 623 -37.02 -10.39 -25.95
C ASN A 623 -35.77 -9.48 -25.87
N PRO A 624 -34.99 -9.55 -24.78
CA PRO A 624 -33.80 -8.71 -24.61
C PRO A 624 -32.66 -9.01 -25.59
N ASP A 625 -32.68 -10.17 -26.27
CA ASP A 625 -31.62 -10.59 -27.20
C ASP A 625 -31.46 -9.60 -28.37
N GLU A 626 -32.57 -9.12 -28.93
CA GLU A 626 -32.56 -8.22 -30.10
C GLU A 626 -31.87 -6.88 -29.80
N GLU A 627 -32.15 -6.31 -28.63
CA GLU A 627 -31.56 -5.03 -28.20
C GLU A 627 -30.07 -5.21 -27.86
N SER A 628 -29.70 -6.29 -27.17
CA SER A 628 -28.30 -6.61 -26.85
C SER A 628 -27.46 -6.85 -28.11
N GLU A 629 -28.00 -7.61 -29.09
CA GLU A 629 -27.35 -7.83 -30.38
C GLU A 629 -27.22 -6.54 -31.20
N SER A 630 -28.21 -5.65 -31.12
CA SER A 630 -28.17 -4.35 -31.79
C SER A 630 -27.00 -3.50 -31.27
N PHE A 631 -26.80 -3.46 -29.94
CA PHE A 631 -25.64 -2.80 -29.34
C PHE A 631 -24.32 -3.41 -29.81
N ALA A 632 -24.22 -4.75 -29.84
CA ALA A 632 -23.02 -5.44 -30.32
C ALA A 632 -22.73 -5.15 -31.80
N LYS A 633 -23.75 -5.08 -32.65
CA LYS A 633 -23.66 -4.73 -34.08
C LYS A 633 -23.28 -3.26 -34.30
N ALA A 634 -23.67 -2.37 -33.40
CA ALA A 634 -23.25 -0.97 -33.38
C ALA A 634 -21.79 -0.76 -32.93
N GLY A 635 -21.03 -1.85 -32.73
CA GLY A 635 -19.62 -1.82 -32.31
C GLY A 635 -19.42 -1.70 -30.81
N ASN A 636 -20.48 -1.78 -29.99
CA ASN A 636 -20.35 -1.76 -28.55
C ASN A 636 -19.71 -3.06 -28.04
N ARG A 637 -18.76 -2.91 -27.12
CA ARG A 637 -18.03 -4.01 -26.48
C ARG A 637 -18.06 -3.92 -24.95
N ASP A 638 -18.74 -2.91 -24.40
CA ASP A 638 -18.90 -2.75 -22.96
C ASP A 638 -19.87 -3.82 -22.41
N PRO A 639 -19.41 -4.76 -21.56
CA PRO A 639 -20.26 -5.82 -21.01
C PRO A 639 -21.47 -5.28 -20.24
N GLU A 640 -21.32 -4.14 -19.54
CA GLU A 640 -22.41 -3.54 -18.75
C GLU A 640 -23.55 -3.09 -19.68
N GLN A 641 -23.22 -2.46 -20.81
CA GLN A 641 -24.20 -2.01 -21.80
C GLN A 641 -24.84 -3.17 -22.54
N LEU A 642 -24.06 -4.19 -22.91
CA LEU A 642 -24.57 -5.38 -23.57
C LEU A 642 -25.52 -6.18 -22.65
N ALA A 643 -25.25 -6.20 -21.34
CA ALA A 643 -26.06 -6.88 -20.34
C ALA A 643 -27.33 -6.11 -19.92
N TYR A 644 -27.35 -4.79 -20.13
CA TYR A 644 -28.41 -3.90 -19.63
C TYR A 644 -29.84 -4.33 -20.03
N PRO A 645 -30.14 -4.77 -21.28
CA PRO A 645 -31.49 -5.19 -21.66
C PRO A 645 -32.04 -6.35 -20.79
N TYR A 646 -31.20 -7.33 -20.47
CA TYR A 646 -31.60 -8.46 -19.61
C TYR A 646 -31.89 -7.99 -18.18
N LEU A 647 -31.02 -7.12 -17.65
CA LEU A 647 -31.16 -6.56 -16.30
C LEU A 647 -32.40 -5.69 -16.17
N LEU A 648 -32.72 -4.89 -17.20
CA LEU A 648 -33.94 -4.09 -17.26
C LEU A 648 -35.18 -4.98 -17.23
N GLY A 649 -35.17 -6.10 -17.96
CA GLY A 649 -36.23 -7.11 -17.91
C GLY A 649 -36.42 -7.71 -16.52
N VAL A 650 -35.33 -8.13 -15.86
CA VAL A 650 -35.37 -8.66 -14.48
C VAL A 650 -35.89 -7.62 -13.50
N SER A 651 -35.40 -6.37 -13.59
CA SER A 651 -35.81 -5.27 -12.71
C SER A 651 -37.30 -4.97 -12.83
N LYS A 652 -37.82 -4.84 -14.06
CA LYS A 652 -39.24 -4.59 -14.32
C LYS A 652 -40.13 -5.72 -13.79
N LEU A 653 -39.74 -6.98 -13.98
CA LEU A 653 -40.47 -8.13 -13.44
C LEU A 653 -40.53 -8.07 -11.90
N ARG A 654 -39.40 -7.80 -11.24
CA ARG A 654 -39.34 -7.64 -9.78
C ARG A 654 -40.20 -6.48 -9.29
N ASP A 655 -40.11 -5.31 -9.92
CA ASP A 655 -40.85 -4.12 -9.52
C ASP A 655 -42.36 -4.36 -9.64
N GLU A 656 -42.80 -4.99 -10.74
CA GLU A 656 -44.21 -5.35 -10.95
C GLU A 656 -44.69 -6.40 -9.94
N LEU A 657 -43.86 -7.42 -9.62
CA LEU A 657 -44.13 -8.38 -8.56
C LEU A 657 -44.34 -7.69 -7.20
N ARG A 658 -43.47 -6.74 -6.84
CA ARG A 658 -43.61 -5.97 -5.60
C ARG A 658 -44.85 -5.09 -5.60
N ARG A 659 -45.22 -4.52 -6.75
CA ARG A 659 -46.43 -3.68 -6.90
C ARG A 659 -47.71 -4.46 -6.63
N ILE A 660 -47.80 -5.71 -7.08
CA ILE A 660 -48.99 -6.56 -6.88
C ILE A 660 -48.99 -7.31 -5.54
N ALA A 661 -47.83 -7.43 -4.87
CA ALA A 661 -47.68 -8.17 -3.61
C ALA A 661 -48.66 -7.75 -2.50
N PRO A 662 -49.01 -6.46 -2.29
CA PRO A 662 -49.99 -6.05 -1.29
C PRO A 662 -51.40 -6.60 -1.54
N THR A 663 -51.74 -6.84 -2.82
CA THR A 663 -53.05 -7.30 -3.28
C THR A 663 -53.14 -8.82 -3.49
N ALA A 664 -52.01 -9.53 -3.38
CA ALA A 664 -51.94 -10.97 -3.58
C ALA A 664 -52.43 -11.77 -2.35
N ALA A 665 -52.91 -13.00 -2.58
CA ALA A 665 -53.26 -13.94 -1.51
C ALA A 665 -52.05 -14.20 -0.58
N PRO A 666 -52.23 -14.51 0.72
CA PRO A 666 -51.12 -14.60 1.68
C PRO A 666 -49.95 -15.49 1.26
N ASP A 667 -50.22 -16.67 0.69
CA ASP A 667 -49.18 -17.60 0.22
C ASP A 667 -48.46 -17.10 -1.04
N ALA A 668 -49.22 -16.49 -1.96
CA ALA A 668 -48.67 -15.83 -3.15
C ALA A 668 -47.81 -14.62 -2.76
N LYS A 669 -48.28 -13.79 -1.83
CA LYS A 669 -47.55 -12.64 -1.28
C LYS A 669 -46.22 -13.07 -0.66
N LYS A 670 -46.22 -14.14 0.16
CA LYS A 670 -44.98 -14.68 0.73
C LYS A 670 -44.00 -15.12 -0.35
N SER A 671 -44.48 -15.87 -1.34
CA SER A 671 -43.67 -16.37 -2.45
C SER A 671 -43.11 -15.24 -3.33
N ILE A 672 -43.93 -14.22 -3.61
CA ILE A 672 -43.53 -13.01 -4.33
C ILE A 672 -42.40 -12.28 -3.60
N LEU A 673 -42.54 -12.05 -2.29
CA LEU A 673 -41.53 -11.35 -1.51
C LEU A 673 -40.23 -12.16 -1.44
N THR A 674 -40.31 -13.47 -1.20
CA THR A 674 -39.15 -14.37 -1.21
C THR A 674 -38.42 -14.36 -2.55
N LEU A 675 -39.15 -14.42 -3.67
CA LEU A 675 -38.55 -14.34 -5.00
C LEU A 675 -37.91 -12.96 -5.25
N SER A 676 -38.60 -11.88 -4.88
CA SER A 676 -38.10 -10.51 -5.03
C SER A 676 -36.81 -10.26 -4.24
N ASP A 677 -36.73 -10.82 -3.02
CA ASP A 677 -35.52 -10.75 -2.18
C ASP A 677 -34.40 -11.63 -2.77
N ARG A 678 -34.70 -12.83 -3.27
CA ARG A 678 -33.68 -13.67 -3.93
C ARG A 678 -33.08 -12.99 -5.16
N ILE A 679 -33.93 -12.39 -6.00
CA ILE A 679 -33.50 -11.65 -7.20
C ILE A 679 -32.54 -10.52 -6.80
N ARG A 680 -32.92 -9.69 -5.82
CA ARG A 680 -32.10 -8.54 -5.39
C ARG A 680 -30.82 -8.99 -4.67
N ASP A 681 -30.94 -9.86 -3.68
CA ASP A 681 -29.87 -10.10 -2.70
C ASP A 681 -28.90 -11.22 -3.12
N PHE A 682 -29.27 -12.05 -4.11
CA PHE A 682 -28.47 -13.16 -4.60
C PHE A 682 -28.29 -13.14 -6.12
N ASP A 683 -29.36 -13.25 -6.90
CA ASP A 683 -29.24 -13.46 -8.35
C ASP A 683 -28.50 -12.29 -9.02
N LEU A 684 -28.88 -11.05 -8.71
CA LEU A 684 -28.22 -9.83 -9.23
C LEU A 684 -26.90 -9.50 -8.50
N THR A 685 -26.87 -9.63 -7.17
CA THR A 685 -25.64 -9.42 -6.36
C THR A 685 -24.48 -10.27 -6.85
N ASN A 686 -24.71 -11.55 -7.15
CA ASN A 686 -23.68 -12.47 -7.62
C ASN A 686 -23.17 -12.11 -9.04
N LEU A 687 -23.92 -11.32 -9.80
CA LEU A 687 -23.53 -10.77 -11.10
C LEU A 687 -22.92 -9.37 -11.02
N GLY A 688 -22.72 -8.82 -9.81
CA GLY A 688 -22.20 -7.46 -9.65
C GLY A 688 -23.24 -6.39 -9.95
N VAL A 689 -24.52 -6.66 -9.71
CA VAL A 689 -25.63 -5.73 -9.99
C VAL A 689 -26.40 -5.43 -8.71
N TYR A 690 -26.52 -4.14 -8.41
CA TYR A 690 -27.30 -3.61 -7.30
C TYR A 690 -28.54 -2.88 -7.83
N LEU A 691 -29.69 -3.13 -7.22
CA LEU A 691 -30.93 -2.39 -7.49
C LEU A 691 -31.16 -1.35 -6.41
N ASP A 692 -31.14 -0.09 -6.80
CA ASP A 692 -31.44 1.04 -5.94
C ASP A 692 -32.93 1.39 -6.03
N ASP A 693 -33.69 0.94 -5.01
CA ASP A 693 -35.14 1.15 -4.94
C ASP A 693 -35.45 2.63 -4.65
N ARG A 694 -36.11 3.31 -5.59
CA ARG A 694 -36.52 4.72 -5.45
C ARG A 694 -38.02 4.84 -5.13
N PRO A 695 -38.44 5.80 -4.29
CA PRO A 695 -39.87 6.05 -4.06
C PRO A 695 -40.55 6.50 -5.37
N ASP A 696 -41.64 5.81 -5.74
CA ASP A 696 -42.48 6.14 -6.90
C ASP A 696 -41.78 6.15 -8.27
N GLU A 697 -40.55 5.64 -8.36
CA GLU A 697 -39.74 5.52 -9.58
C GLU A 697 -39.26 4.06 -9.77
N PRO A 698 -38.95 3.62 -11.00
CA PRO A 698 -38.34 2.32 -11.24
C PRO A 698 -37.02 2.14 -10.48
N SER A 699 -36.67 0.90 -10.14
CA SER A 699 -35.37 0.61 -9.50
C SER A 699 -34.21 1.01 -10.43
N LEU A 700 -33.24 1.76 -9.93
CA LEU A 700 -32.07 2.16 -10.70
C LEU A 700 -31.02 1.03 -10.68
N ILE A 701 -30.60 0.58 -11.86
CA ILE A 701 -29.65 -0.54 -12.03
C ILE A 701 -28.22 -0.01 -11.94
N LYS A 702 -27.46 -0.47 -10.94
CA LYS A 702 -26.08 -0.08 -10.68
C LYS A 702 -25.13 -1.27 -10.82
N PHE A 703 -24.05 -1.09 -11.57
CA PHE A 703 -22.98 -2.07 -11.64
C PHE A 703 -21.96 -1.77 -10.54
N ILE A 704 -21.71 -2.76 -9.68
CA ILE A 704 -20.78 -2.67 -8.55
C ILE A 704 -19.96 -3.96 -8.54
N PRO A 705 -18.64 -3.93 -8.30
CA PRO A 705 -17.83 -5.15 -8.26
C PRO A 705 -18.44 -6.23 -7.37
N THR A 706 -18.54 -7.46 -7.89
CA THR A 706 -19.17 -8.59 -7.17
C THR A 706 -18.55 -8.82 -5.79
N SER A 707 -17.23 -8.64 -5.67
CA SER A 707 -16.52 -8.76 -4.39
C SER A 707 -17.01 -7.76 -3.34
N GLU A 708 -17.31 -6.53 -3.73
CA GLU A 708 -17.82 -5.50 -2.81
C GLU A 708 -19.25 -5.82 -2.36
N LEU A 709 -20.11 -6.25 -3.29
CA LEU A 709 -21.48 -6.63 -2.96
C LEU A 709 -21.55 -7.87 -2.06
N ILE A 710 -20.69 -8.87 -2.31
CA ILE A 710 -20.59 -10.06 -1.46
C ILE A 710 -20.07 -9.67 -0.07
N ALA A 711 -19.01 -8.87 0.02
CA ALA A 711 -18.46 -8.43 1.30
C ALA A 711 -19.51 -7.65 2.12
N ALA A 712 -20.24 -6.72 1.50
CA ALA A 712 -21.32 -5.98 2.16
C ALA A 712 -22.45 -6.90 2.67
N ARG A 713 -22.81 -7.94 1.90
CA ARG A 713 -23.81 -8.95 2.31
C ARG A 713 -23.32 -9.76 3.50
N GLU A 714 -22.06 -10.22 3.46
CA GLU A 714 -21.44 -10.99 4.54
C GLU A 714 -21.28 -10.16 5.82
N GLU A 715 -20.88 -8.89 5.70
CA GLU A 715 -20.80 -7.97 6.82
C GLU A 715 -22.17 -7.74 7.46
N LYS A 716 -23.20 -7.47 6.65
CA LYS A 716 -24.57 -7.32 7.14
C LYS A 716 -25.07 -8.60 7.84
N ALA A 717 -24.72 -9.78 7.32
CA ALA A 717 -25.04 -11.05 7.96
C ALA A 717 -24.28 -11.21 9.29
N ALA A 718 -23.00 -10.84 9.35
CA ALA A 718 -22.20 -10.88 10.56
C ALA A 718 -22.72 -9.90 11.63
N GLN A 719 -23.09 -8.67 11.24
CA GLN A 719 -23.71 -7.69 12.14
C GLN A 719 -25.07 -8.18 12.66
N ALA A 720 -25.89 -8.79 11.80
CA ALA A 720 -27.16 -9.38 12.22
C ALA A 720 -26.96 -10.56 13.19
N ALA A 721 -25.97 -11.42 12.93
CA ALA A 721 -25.61 -12.52 13.82
C ALA A 721 -25.07 -12.00 15.17
N ALA A 722 -24.20 -10.99 15.17
CA ALA A 722 -23.69 -10.35 16.37
C ALA A 722 -24.82 -9.69 17.19
N LYS A 723 -25.77 -9.02 16.53
CA LYS A 723 -26.95 -8.43 17.19
C LYS A 723 -27.86 -9.52 17.77
N ALA A 724 -28.05 -10.63 17.07
CA ALA A 724 -28.83 -11.77 17.56
C ALA A 724 -28.16 -12.42 18.77
N GLN A 725 -26.84 -12.62 18.72
CA GLN A 725 -26.05 -13.14 19.82
C GLN A 725 -26.09 -12.20 21.03
N ALA A 726 -25.87 -10.90 20.84
CA ALA A 726 -25.95 -9.91 21.91
C ALA A 726 -27.35 -9.87 22.55
N LYS A 727 -28.41 -10.01 21.75
CA LYS A 727 -29.79 -10.11 22.26
C LYS A 727 -30.00 -11.37 23.10
N GLU A 728 -29.43 -12.50 22.69
CA GLU A 728 -29.53 -13.77 23.40
C GLU A 728 -28.68 -13.78 24.69
N GLU A 729 -27.46 -13.26 24.64
CA GLU A 729 -26.60 -13.06 25.82
C GLU A 729 -27.27 -12.13 26.84
N ALA A 730 -27.88 -11.03 26.38
CA ALA A 730 -28.65 -10.15 27.25
C ALA A 730 -29.88 -10.84 27.87
N ARG A 731 -30.56 -11.72 27.13
CA ARG A 731 -31.67 -12.54 27.66
C ARG A 731 -31.18 -13.49 28.76
N LEU A 732 -30.11 -14.25 28.50
CA LEU A 732 -29.52 -15.18 29.46
C LEU A 732 -28.96 -14.46 30.70
N ALA A 733 -28.32 -13.30 30.53
CA ALA A 733 -27.83 -12.49 31.63
C ALA A 733 -28.97 -11.98 32.52
N ARG A 734 -30.09 -11.53 31.91
CA ARG A 734 -31.29 -11.13 32.65
C ARG A 734 -31.90 -12.29 33.42
N GLU A 735 -31.99 -13.47 32.82
CA GLU A 735 -32.50 -14.69 33.46
C GLU A 735 -31.62 -15.13 34.63
N ARG A 736 -30.28 -15.10 34.48
CA ARG A 736 -29.34 -15.38 35.59
C ARG A 736 -29.46 -14.37 36.72
N ALA A 737 -29.48 -13.07 36.40
CA ALA A 737 -29.63 -12.01 37.41
C ALA A 737 -30.97 -12.10 38.16
N GLU A 738 -32.05 -12.47 37.46
CA GLU A 738 -33.34 -12.71 38.07
C GLU A 738 -33.31 -13.96 38.97
N ALA A 739 -32.71 -15.06 38.53
CA ALA A 739 -32.55 -16.27 39.33
C ALA A 739 -31.72 -16.01 40.61
N GLU A 740 -30.57 -15.33 40.50
CA GLU A 740 -29.74 -14.96 41.67
C GLU A 740 -30.48 -14.03 42.63
N ARG A 741 -31.26 -13.08 42.10
CA ARG A 741 -32.11 -12.21 42.93
C ARG A 741 -33.09 -13.06 43.74
N TRP A 742 -33.75 -14.04 43.12
CA TRP A 742 -34.72 -14.89 43.80
C TRP A 742 -34.07 -15.87 44.79
N GLU A 743 -32.90 -16.41 44.49
CA GLU A 743 -32.13 -17.24 45.44
C GLU A 743 -31.72 -16.45 46.68
N LYS A 744 -31.23 -15.21 46.53
CA LYS A 744 -30.92 -14.33 47.67
C LYS A 744 -32.18 -13.95 48.44
N ALA A 745 -33.28 -13.69 47.74
CA ALA A 745 -34.55 -13.32 48.34
C ALA A 745 -35.23 -14.47 49.11
N LYS A 746 -34.89 -15.74 48.85
CA LYS A 746 -35.43 -16.93 49.55
C LYS A 746 -35.00 -17.03 51.02
N VAL A 747 -33.90 -16.38 51.41
CA VAL A 747 -33.40 -16.42 52.79
C VAL A 747 -34.35 -15.63 53.71
N LYS A 748 -34.86 -16.31 54.74
CA LYS A 748 -35.69 -15.67 55.77
C LYS A 748 -34.91 -14.56 56.47
N PRO A 749 -35.48 -13.36 56.68
CA PRO A 749 -34.80 -12.25 57.36
C PRO A 749 -34.22 -12.67 58.72
N GLU A 750 -34.96 -13.49 59.48
CA GLU A 750 -34.61 -13.93 60.83
C GLU A 750 -33.41 -14.91 60.87
N GLU A 751 -33.04 -15.49 59.72
CA GLU A 751 -31.97 -16.48 59.53
C GLU A 751 -30.75 -15.89 58.80
N MET A 752 -30.90 -14.70 58.18
CA MET A 752 -29.90 -14.06 57.32
C MET A 752 -28.53 -13.88 58.01
N TYR A 753 -28.54 -13.58 59.31
CA TYR A 753 -27.31 -13.38 60.10
C TYR A 753 -26.90 -14.58 60.96
N LYS A 754 -27.68 -15.67 60.93
CA LYS A 754 -27.45 -16.89 61.71
C LYS A 754 -26.78 -18.00 60.91
N THR A 755 -26.62 -17.79 59.60
CA THR A 755 -26.10 -18.79 58.66
C THR A 755 -24.98 -18.19 57.79
N GLY A 756 -24.14 -19.05 57.19
CA GLY A 756 -23.02 -18.63 56.33
C GLY A 756 -21.95 -17.79 57.03
N GLU A 757 -21.24 -16.95 56.27
CA GLU A 757 -20.14 -16.10 56.77
C GLU A 757 -20.58 -15.08 57.84
N ALA A 758 -21.88 -14.75 57.91
CA ALA A 758 -22.40 -13.86 58.94
C ALA A 758 -22.40 -14.53 60.33
N ALA A 759 -22.65 -15.85 60.39
CA ALA A 759 -22.57 -16.62 61.63
C ALA A 759 -21.15 -16.66 62.22
N GLU A 760 -20.13 -16.41 61.40
CA GLU A 760 -18.75 -16.33 61.87
C GLU A 760 -18.40 -14.98 62.53
N LYS A 761 -19.28 -13.98 62.40
CA LYS A 761 -19.02 -12.61 62.88
C LYS A 761 -19.79 -12.27 64.15
N TYR A 762 -20.88 -12.99 64.44
CA TYR A 762 -21.82 -12.68 65.51
C TYR A 762 -22.08 -13.90 66.40
N SER A 763 -22.36 -13.64 67.68
CA SER A 763 -22.54 -14.69 68.71
C SER A 763 -23.93 -14.70 69.35
N GLU A 764 -24.64 -13.57 69.37
CA GLU A 764 -25.99 -13.44 69.91
C GLU A 764 -26.88 -12.60 68.97
N TRP A 765 -28.18 -12.90 68.96
CA TRP A 765 -29.20 -12.23 68.13
C TRP A 765 -30.46 -11.96 68.95
N ASP A 766 -31.22 -10.93 68.56
CA ASP A 766 -32.52 -10.62 69.14
C ASP A 766 -33.67 -11.47 68.55
N GLY A 767 -34.90 -11.21 69.01
CA GLY A 767 -36.11 -11.93 68.57
C GLY A 767 -36.48 -11.72 67.10
N GLU A 768 -35.92 -10.73 66.42
CA GLU A 768 -36.09 -10.49 64.97
C GLU A 768 -34.91 -11.07 64.17
N GLY A 769 -33.94 -11.72 64.83
CA GLY A 769 -32.76 -12.31 64.18
C GLY A 769 -31.63 -11.32 63.92
N MET A 770 -31.66 -10.13 64.53
CA MET A 770 -30.62 -9.11 64.39
C MET A 770 -29.46 -9.33 65.35
N PRO A 771 -28.19 -9.25 64.90
CA PRO A 771 -27.03 -9.44 65.78
C PRO A 771 -26.95 -8.38 66.89
N THR A 772 -26.78 -8.85 68.13
CA THR A 772 -26.59 -8.00 69.31
C THR A 772 -25.13 -8.00 69.79
N LYS A 773 -24.41 -9.11 69.59
CA LYS A 773 -22.98 -9.24 69.96
C LYS A 773 -22.10 -9.77 68.82
N LEU A 774 -20.86 -9.28 68.80
CA LEU A 774 -19.78 -9.80 67.97
C LEU A 774 -19.26 -11.14 68.53
N LYS A 775 -18.51 -11.90 67.73
CA LYS A 775 -18.00 -13.21 68.12
C LYS A 775 -17.03 -13.17 69.32
N ASP A 776 -16.39 -12.03 69.56
CA ASP A 776 -15.54 -11.79 70.74
C ASP A 776 -16.33 -11.42 72.01
N GLY A 777 -17.67 -11.38 71.94
CA GLY A 777 -18.57 -11.09 73.04
C GLY A 777 -18.85 -9.60 73.27
N SER A 778 -18.25 -8.69 72.48
CA SER A 778 -18.53 -7.26 72.56
C SER A 778 -19.85 -6.86 71.88
N GLU A 779 -20.46 -5.76 72.31
CA GLU A 779 -21.70 -5.25 71.69
C GLU A 779 -21.44 -4.74 70.27
N VAL A 780 -22.38 -5.02 69.35
CA VAL A 780 -22.28 -4.54 67.96
C VAL A 780 -22.41 -3.00 67.94
N PRO A 781 -21.43 -2.26 67.36
CA PRO A 781 -21.45 -0.80 67.34
C PRO A 781 -22.71 -0.21 66.70
N LYS A 782 -23.25 0.88 67.27
CA LYS A 782 -24.50 1.53 66.80
C LYS A 782 -24.50 1.91 65.30
N SER A 783 -23.34 2.33 64.77
CA SER A 783 -23.19 2.64 63.34
C SER A 783 -23.33 1.40 62.45
N GLN A 784 -22.79 0.26 62.90
CA GLN A 784 -22.90 -1.03 62.22
C GLN A 784 -24.32 -1.59 62.35
N LEU A 785 -24.96 -1.45 63.52
CA LEU A 785 -26.32 -1.90 63.77
C LEU A 785 -27.35 -1.21 62.86
N LYS A 786 -27.16 0.09 62.59
CA LYS A 786 -27.98 0.84 61.63
C LYS A 786 -27.84 0.33 60.19
N LYS A 787 -26.64 -0.11 59.80
CA LYS A 787 -26.39 -0.73 58.48
C LYS A 787 -27.04 -2.10 58.39
N LEU A 788 -26.82 -2.96 59.39
CA LEU A 788 -27.42 -4.30 59.47
C LEU A 788 -28.95 -4.24 59.45
N LYS A 789 -29.55 -3.27 60.15
CA LYS A 789 -31.01 -3.07 60.16
C LYS A 789 -31.54 -2.67 58.78
N LYS A 790 -30.84 -1.77 58.09
CA LYS A 790 -31.18 -1.38 56.71
C LYS A 790 -31.11 -2.56 55.74
N ASP A 791 -30.13 -3.44 55.90
CA ASP A 791 -29.97 -4.62 55.06
C ASP A 791 -31.01 -5.71 55.42
N HIS A 792 -31.36 -5.86 56.70
CA HIS A 792 -32.45 -6.71 57.17
C HIS A 792 -33.82 -6.26 56.64
N ASP A 793 -34.13 -4.96 56.68
CA ASP A 793 -35.39 -4.41 56.16
C ASP A 793 -35.50 -4.61 54.63
N LYS A 794 -34.38 -4.47 53.91
CA LYS A 794 -34.33 -4.80 52.47
C LYS A 794 -34.59 -6.28 52.23
N GLN A 795 -33.99 -7.17 53.03
CA GLN A 795 -34.21 -8.61 52.93
C GLN A 795 -35.66 -8.97 53.24
N LYS A 796 -36.27 -8.35 54.26
CA LYS A 796 -37.69 -8.52 54.60
C LYS A 796 -38.61 -8.17 53.44
N LYS A 797 -38.32 -7.08 52.74
CA LYS A 797 -39.04 -6.71 51.52
C LYS A 797 -38.82 -7.73 50.39
N ALA A 798 -37.57 -8.12 50.14
CA ALA A 798 -37.23 -9.08 49.09
C ALA A 798 -37.85 -10.47 49.31
N TYR A 799 -37.82 -10.97 50.55
CA TYR A 799 -38.45 -12.23 50.95
C TYR A 799 -39.98 -12.18 50.84
N GLY A 800 -40.60 -11.03 51.18
CA GLY A 800 -42.03 -10.81 50.95
C GLY A 800 -42.44 -10.85 49.46
N GLU A 801 -41.63 -10.24 48.59
CA GLU A 801 -41.79 -10.32 47.13
C GLU A 801 -41.62 -11.77 46.63
N TRP A 802 -40.64 -12.51 47.16
CA TRP A 802 -40.41 -13.92 46.83
C TRP A 802 -41.59 -14.82 47.25
N LEU A 803 -42.11 -14.64 48.46
CA LEU A 803 -43.30 -15.36 48.94
C LEU A 803 -44.53 -15.11 48.08
N THR A 804 -44.71 -13.88 47.59
CA THR A 804 -45.84 -13.55 46.72
C THR A 804 -45.71 -14.25 45.35
N LYS A 805 -44.49 -14.39 44.83
CA LYS A 805 -44.22 -14.99 43.52
C LYS A 805 -44.16 -16.53 43.55
N PHE A 806 -43.63 -17.14 44.61
CA PHE A 806 -43.36 -18.58 44.71
C PHE A 806 -44.04 -19.29 45.89
N GLY A 807 -44.54 -18.55 46.89
CA GLY A 807 -45.11 -19.10 48.12
C GLY A 807 -46.51 -19.69 48.00
N GLY A 808 -47.14 -19.61 46.82
CA GLY A 808 -48.45 -20.23 46.55
C GLY A 808 -48.42 -21.72 46.19
N ALA A 809 -47.25 -22.37 46.16
CA ALA A 809 -47.10 -23.77 45.73
C ALA A 809 -46.84 -24.78 46.87
N ALA A 810 -47.07 -24.37 48.12
CA ALA A 810 -47.03 -25.26 49.28
C ALA A 810 -48.19 -24.93 50.24
N SER A 811 -49.40 -25.33 49.85
CA SER A 811 -50.54 -25.55 50.74
C SER A 811 -51.12 -26.92 50.45
#